data_AF-A0A8H3GSN3-F1
#
_entry.id   AF-A0A8H3GSN3-F1
#
_cell.length_a   1.000
_cell.length_b   1.000
_cell.length_c   1.000
_cell.angle_alpha   90.00
_cell.angle_beta   90.00
_cell.angle_gamma   90.00
#
_symmetry.space_group_name_H-M   'P 1'
#
loop_
_entity.id
_entity.type
_entity.pdbx_description
1 polymer ?
#
loop_
_entity_poly.entity_id
_entity_poly.type
_entity_poly.pdbx_seq_one_letter_code
_entity_poly.pdbx_strand_id
1 'polypeptide(L)'
;MRYITFAALALGPVLAVATPVSRCTGIIASLDDVAAAQKCTTVTIKGFTVPAGKSLDLSLLDNTVVNMEGDVKFGVANWAGPLFSISGKGITFNGNGHTFDGQGPSYWDGQGGNGGVTKPHPMMKIKISGTYSNVKVLNSPAHTYSISNPAKLVMSQLTIDNSAGDAANSNSGGKAAGHNTDGFDVSTTDLTIEDSKIYNQDDCIAINKGSNIIFQRNYCSGGHGISIGSISTGATVKGVQILNNQIVNNDQALRIKTKADATSASVSGITFSGNTATGTKKFGVIVDQGYPTTLGTPGNGDINFTGSTNNIAVTSSAQRVAVNCGTGCTGKSLPGEYDLSFETETSISDLLLVLKNPSDVKLDRAAHARWAYTSLTQGLPGRYTSQDASQPWLIYWALQALTCLGVQLDPPTKQRTIDTILAYQHPDGGFGGGPGQLPHLLPTYASVSALAIVGRPGENGGWDQINRQKCYEFFMRMKQPDGSFIVNKDAEVDVRGTYCLLVTATLLDILTPELVEGTSGFLRSCQTYEGGFASSSHPYYSADDVPRVLPEVRPTLGEAHGGYTSCAIASWVLLEPYQQPEGIIFTYIRSPSCLFIESDPKINVKKLVRWATGMQGLPIEGGGFRGRSNKLVDGCYSWWIGGLEPLLLELLGLGNEEGETEVPSHVTEETDSESAWSDCDYGPAALFDKTSLQRFTLVSSQVSSGGLRDKPGKPADLYHTTYNLAGYSTAQHRVYRSLITEKKLLDSWKSSQGAIQGSDEKIRKVTWARICAWQEDEGAHFYLGGGQNRVNAVHPLFNLTVSHTRAMMNYFYQQNGL
;
A
#
# COMPACT_ATOMS: atom_id res chain seq x y z
N MET A 1 2.10 -16.92 -75.73
CA MET A 1 1.59 -16.68 -74.37
C MET A 1 0.54 -17.73 -74.06
N ARG A 2 0.90 -18.76 -73.30
CA ARG A 2 0.02 -19.87 -72.92
C ARG A 2 0.32 -20.19 -71.46
N TYR A 3 -0.68 -20.05 -70.58
CA TYR A 3 -0.70 -20.79 -69.32
C TYR A 3 -2.08 -21.43 -69.19
N ILE A 4 -2.03 -22.75 -69.36
CA ILE A 4 -3.10 -23.73 -69.25
C ILE A 4 -3.16 -24.16 -67.79
N THR A 5 -4.35 -24.19 -67.23
CA THR A 5 -4.70 -24.73 -65.92
C THR A 5 -4.36 -26.22 -65.88
N PHE A 6 -3.38 -26.62 -65.05
CA PHE A 6 -3.13 -28.02 -64.74
C PHE A 6 -3.74 -28.36 -63.37
N ALA A 7 -4.81 -29.14 -63.40
CA ALA A 7 -5.28 -29.92 -62.26
C ALA A 7 -4.26 -31.06 -62.03
N ALA A 8 -3.59 -31.06 -60.87
CA ALA A 8 -2.77 -32.17 -60.43
C ALA A 8 -3.63 -33.10 -59.56
N LEU A 9 -3.78 -34.35 -60.01
CA LEU A 9 -4.42 -35.43 -59.28
C LEU A 9 -3.82 -35.59 -57.87
N ALA A 10 -4.70 -35.63 -56.87
CA ALA A 10 -4.38 -36.09 -55.54
C ALA A 10 -3.96 -37.58 -55.59
N LEU A 11 -2.67 -37.85 -55.39
CA LEU A 11 -2.19 -39.16 -54.97
C LEU A 11 -2.69 -39.38 -53.54
N GLY A 12 -3.67 -40.26 -53.37
CA GLY A 12 -4.12 -40.72 -52.06
C GLY A 12 -2.92 -41.27 -51.27
N PRO A 13 -2.80 -40.99 -49.97
CA PRO A 13 -1.73 -41.55 -49.17
C PRO A 13 -1.86 -43.06 -49.19
N VAL A 14 -0.82 -43.74 -49.65
CA VAL A 14 -0.61 -45.15 -49.39
C VAL A 14 -0.71 -45.30 -47.88
N LEU A 15 -1.82 -45.90 -47.40
CA LEU A 15 -1.95 -46.38 -46.05
C LEU A 15 -0.81 -47.38 -45.85
N ALA A 16 0.30 -46.91 -45.30
CA ALA A 16 1.26 -47.77 -44.66
C ALA A 16 0.49 -48.50 -43.57
N VAL A 17 0.14 -49.76 -43.85
CA VAL A 17 -0.40 -50.67 -42.86
C VAL A 17 0.64 -50.71 -41.75
N ALA A 18 0.35 -50.02 -40.64
CA ALA A 18 1.16 -50.08 -39.44
C ALA A 18 1.20 -51.57 -39.07
N THR A 19 2.37 -52.18 -39.24
CA THR A 19 2.63 -53.51 -38.72
C THR A 19 2.27 -53.49 -37.24
N PRO A 20 1.52 -54.49 -36.73
CA PRO A 20 1.10 -54.48 -35.34
C PRO A 20 2.34 -54.44 -34.48
N VAL A 21 2.56 -53.32 -33.78
CA VAL A 21 3.62 -53.19 -32.79
C VAL A 21 3.36 -54.27 -31.75
N SER A 22 4.26 -55.24 -31.63
CA SER A 22 4.10 -56.31 -30.65
C SER A 22 4.02 -55.69 -29.27
N ARG A 23 2.88 -55.84 -28.59
CA ARG A 23 2.76 -55.53 -27.17
C ARG A 23 3.67 -56.49 -26.41
N CYS A 24 4.89 -56.06 -26.13
CA CYS A 24 5.86 -56.79 -25.33
C CYS A 24 6.39 -55.91 -24.21
N THR A 25 6.99 -56.55 -23.22
CA THR A 25 7.70 -55.90 -22.12
C THR A 25 9.19 -56.25 -22.26
N GLY A 26 10.00 -55.24 -22.54
CA GLY A 26 11.45 -55.34 -22.52
C GLY A 26 11.98 -55.12 -21.11
N ILE A 27 12.91 -55.96 -20.64
CA ILE A 27 13.55 -55.81 -19.33
C ILE A 27 15.00 -55.38 -19.57
N ILE A 28 15.44 -54.33 -18.87
CA ILE A 28 16.82 -53.85 -18.88
C ILE A 28 17.44 -54.13 -17.52
N ALA A 29 18.38 -55.06 -17.43
CA ALA A 29 19.19 -55.33 -16.24
C ALA A 29 20.70 -55.10 -16.49
N SER A 30 21.07 -54.82 -17.74
CA SER A 30 22.41 -54.47 -18.20
C SER A 30 22.33 -53.66 -19.51
N LEU A 31 23.46 -53.12 -19.99
CA LEU A 31 23.49 -52.44 -21.28
C LEU A 31 23.21 -53.37 -22.48
N ASP A 32 23.48 -54.67 -22.34
CA ASP A 32 23.27 -55.65 -23.42
C ASP A 32 21.78 -55.86 -23.74
N ASP A 33 20.91 -55.59 -22.76
CA ASP A 33 19.46 -55.77 -22.89
C ASP A 33 18.77 -54.62 -23.66
N VAL A 34 19.42 -53.45 -23.73
CA VAL A 34 18.81 -52.21 -24.26
C VAL A 34 18.31 -52.38 -25.69
N ALA A 35 19.12 -53.02 -26.55
CA ALA A 35 18.81 -53.19 -27.96
C ALA A 35 17.54 -54.02 -28.21
N ALA A 36 17.26 -54.99 -27.33
CA ALA A 36 16.04 -55.79 -27.37
C ALA A 36 14.87 -55.04 -26.73
N ALA A 37 15.09 -54.43 -25.56
CA ALA A 37 14.04 -53.80 -24.79
C ALA A 37 13.39 -52.60 -25.50
N GLN A 38 14.16 -51.77 -26.20
CA GLN A 38 13.64 -50.59 -26.89
C GLN A 38 12.70 -50.88 -28.08
N LYS A 39 12.58 -52.15 -28.48
CA LYS A 39 11.61 -52.62 -29.50
C LYS A 39 10.23 -52.93 -28.91
N CYS A 40 10.07 -52.81 -27.60
CA CYS A 40 8.84 -53.11 -26.88
C CYS A 40 8.05 -51.85 -26.52
N THR A 41 6.73 -51.99 -26.42
CA THR A 41 5.81 -50.92 -25.99
C THR A 41 5.83 -50.67 -24.48
N THR A 42 6.46 -51.57 -23.71
CA THR A 42 6.73 -51.38 -22.30
C THR A 42 8.19 -51.73 -22.03
N VAL A 43 8.88 -50.90 -21.24
CA VAL A 43 10.27 -51.11 -20.84
C VAL A 43 10.35 -51.05 -19.32
N THR A 44 10.91 -52.08 -18.70
CA THR A 44 11.19 -52.12 -17.26
C THR A 44 12.69 -52.06 -17.03
N ILE A 45 13.15 -51.02 -16.32
CA ILE A 45 14.54 -50.84 -15.92
C ILE A 45 14.73 -51.43 -14.52
N LYS A 46 15.50 -52.50 -14.40
CA LYS A 46 15.93 -53.08 -13.13
C LYS A 46 17.09 -52.27 -12.55
N GLY A 47 17.45 -52.53 -11.29
CA GLY A 47 18.64 -51.93 -10.70
C GLY A 47 19.92 -52.56 -11.25
N PHE A 48 20.86 -51.73 -11.73
CA PHE A 48 22.18 -52.19 -12.20
C PHE A 48 23.20 -51.05 -12.26
N THR A 49 24.47 -51.41 -12.43
CA THR A 49 25.56 -50.44 -12.63
C THR A 49 25.90 -50.32 -14.11
N VAL A 50 25.78 -49.11 -14.66
CA VAL A 50 26.27 -48.79 -16.00
C VAL A 50 27.80 -48.72 -15.96
N PRO A 51 28.53 -49.43 -16.84
CA PRO A 51 29.99 -49.39 -16.87
C PRO A 51 30.56 -47.97 -17.04
N ALA A 52 31.76 -47.74 -16.48
CA ALA A 52 32.44 -46.45 -16.58
C ALA A 52 32.67 -46.02 -18.04
N GLY A 53 32.41 -44.75 -18.35
CA GLY A 53 32.60 -44.20 -19.69
C GLY A 53 31.53 -44.62 -20.71
N LYS A 54 30.38 -45.15 -20.26
CA LYS A 54 29.26 -45.58 -21.11
C LYS A 54 27.97 -44.85 -20.72
N SER A 55 27.10 -44.67 -21.71
CA SER A 55 25.75 -44.13 -21.54
C SER A 55 24.72 -45.24 -21.42
N LEU A 56 23.63 -44.98 -20.71
CA LEU A 56 22.36 -45.69 -20.90
C LEU A 56 21.50 -44.89 -21.89
N ASP A 57 21.43 -45.35 -23.14
CA ASP A 57 20.74 -44.65 -24.24
C ASP A 57 19.48 -45.41 -24.68
N LEU A 58 18.31 -44.78 -24.56
CA LEU A 58 17.01 -45.34 -24.91
C LEU A 58 16.40 -44.60 -26.11
N SER A 59 16.20 -45.31 -27.22
CA SER A 59 15.46 -44.81 -28.39
C SER A 59 14.16 -45.59 -28.54
N LEU A 60 13.09 -45.06 -27.94
CA LEU A 60 11.85 -45.80 -27.70
C LEU A 60 10.85 -45.61 -28.83
N LEU A 61 9.98 -46.60 -28.99
CA LEU A 61 8.79 -46.50 -29.83
C LEU A 61 7.82 -45.44 -29.26
N ASP A 62 7.03 -44.85 -30.14
CA ASP A 62 5.99 -43.91 -29.73
C ASP A 62 4.99 -44.58 -28.77
N ASN A 63 4.56 -43.84 -27.75
CA ASN A 63 3.64 -44.28 -26.70
C ASN A 63 4.18 -45.40 -25.78
N THR A 64 5.50 -45.58 -25.72
CA THR A 64 6.12 -46.54 -24.80
C THR A 64 5.93 -46.14 -23.34
N VAL A 65 5.61 -47.11 -22.49
CA VAL A 65 5.60 -46.96 -21.03
C VAL A 65 6.94 -47.48 -20.46
N VAL A 66 7.62 -46.65 -19.68
CA VAL A 66 8.87 -47.03 -18.99
C VAL A 66 8.63 -47.06 -17.49
N ASN A 67 9.05 -48.13 -16.83
CA ASN A 67 8.98 -48.27 -15.38
C ASN A 67 10.36 -48.57 -14.82
N MET A 68 10.78 -47.85 -13.79
CA MET A 68 11.92 -48.27 -12.97
C MET A 68 11.46 -49.20 -11.85
N GLU A 69 12.24 -50.24 -11.60
CA GLU A 69 12.07 -51.20 -10.49
C GLU A 69 13.37 -51.38 -9.68
N GLY A 70 14.38 -50.56 -9.94
CA GLY A 70 15.61 -50.52 -9.16
C GLY A 70 16.48 -49.33 -9.52
N ASP A 71 17.46 -49.07 -8.66
CA ASP A 71 18.37 -47.94 -8.80
C ASP A 71 19.46 -48.20 -9.84
N VAL A 72 19.76 -47.19 -10.64
CA VAL A 72 20.81 -47.22 -11.66
C VAL A 72 21.99 -46.39 -11.19
N LYS A 73 23.17 -47.01 -11.12
CA LYS A 73 24.41 -46.35 -10.73
C LYS A 73 25.35 -46.23 -11.92
N PHE A 74 25.97 -45.07 -12.12
CA PHE A 74 26.95 -44.89 -13.20
C PHE A 74 28.38 -45.09 -12.72
N GLY A 75 29.17 -45.86 -13.47
CA GLY A 75 30.61 -46.00 -13.23
C GLY A 75 31.39 -44.70 -13.52
N VAL A 76 32.45 -44.47 -12.76
CA VAL A 76 33.23 -43.22 -12.83
C VAL A 76 34.28 -43.28 -13.95
N ALA A 77 34.19 -42.37 -14.91
CA ALA A 77 35.22 -42.04 -15.88
C ALA A 77 35.19 -40.53 -16.20
N ASN A 78 36.31 -39.96 -16.63
CA ASN A 78 36.38 -38.56 -17.09
C ASN A 78 36.09 -38.51 -18.61
N TRP A 79 34.89 -38.12 -18.99
CA TRP A 79 34.41 -38.08 -20.38
C TRP A 79 33.21 -37.14 -20.50
N ALA A 80 32.83 -36.81 -21.74
CA ALA A 80 31.82 -35.79 -22.01
C ALA A 80 30.38 -36.19 -21.61
N GLY A 81 30.06 -37.48 -21.54
CA GLY A 81 28.68 -37.95 -21.35
C GLY A 81 27.81 -37.77 -22.60
N PRO A 82 26.47 -37.74 -22.47
CA PRO A 82 25.69 -37.79 -21.23
C PRO A 82 25.75 -39.14 -20.51
N LEU A 83 25.28 -39.22 -19.26
CA LEU A 83 25.15 -40.52 -18.57
C LEU A 83 23.90 -41.28 -19.01
N PHE A 84 22.78 -40.58 -19.13
CA PHE A 84 21.50 -41.14 -19.59
C PHE A 84 20.94 -40.30 -20.73
N SER A 85 20.42 -40.96 -21.77
CA SER A 85 19.66 -40.30 -22.83
C SER A 85 18.41 -41.08 -23.15
N ILE A 86 17.29 -40.38 -23.35
CA ILE A 86 16.02 -40.98 -23.76
C ILE A 86 15.34 -40.16 -24.85
N SER A 87 14.76 -40.84 -25.84
CA SER A 87 14.00 -40.23 -26.94
C SER A 87 12.78 -41.05 -27.34
N GLY A 88 11.74 -40.36 -27.86
CA GLY A 88 10.47 -40.96 -28.29
C GLY A 88 9.30 -39.98 -28.12
N LYS A 89 8.14 -40.25 -28.74
CA LYS A 89 6.94 -39.39 -28.58
C LYS A 89 5.86 -40.07 -27.74
N GLY A 90 5.16 -39.32 -26.90
CA GLY A 90 4.06 -39.83 -26.08
C GLY A 90 4.50 -40.82 -24.99
N ILE A 91 5.76 -40.74 -24.56
CA ILE A 91 6.35 -41.63 -23.57
C ILE A 91 5.74 -41.38 -22.19
N THR A 92 5.44 -42.45 -21.47
CA THR A 92 5.07 -42.40 -20.05
C THR A 92 6.22 -43.00 -19.24
N PHE A 93 7.05 -42.16 -18.63
CA PHE A 93 8.19 -42.60 -17.81
C PHE A 93 7.85 -42.50 -16.32
N ASN A 94 7.83 -43.65 -15.65
CA ASN A 94 7.57 -43.80 -14.22
C ASN A 94 8.86 -44.22 -13.51
N GLY A 95 9.46 -43.29 -12.77
CA GLY A 95 10.63 -43.58 -11.94
C GLY A 95 10.32 -44.39 -10.69
N ASN A 96 9.06 -44.47 -10.26
CA ASN A 96 8.63 -45.20 -9.07
C ASN A 96 9.44 -44.90 -7.79
N GLY A 97 10.06 -43.72 -7.70
CA GLY A 97 10.89 -43.31 -6.57
C GLY A 97 12.34 -43.82 -6.63
N HIS A 98 12.72 -44.52 -7.70
CA HIS A 98 14.08 -45.03 -7.88
C HIS A 98 15.08 -43.96 -8.33
N THR A 99 16.35 -44.28 -8.11
CA THR A 99 17.46 -43.34 -8.21
C THR A 99 18.34 -43.61 -9.43
N PHE A 100 18.72 -42.54 -10.13
CA PHE A 100 19.92 -42.50 -10.95
C PHE A 100 21.04 -41.83 -10.15
N ASP A 101 22.13 -42.54 -9.83
CA ASP A 101 23.29 -42.02 -9.10
C ASP A 101 24.45 -41.73 -10.06
N GLY A 102 24.74 -40.44 -10.24
CA GLY A 102 25.75 -39.93 -11.15
C GLY A 102 27.17 -39.92 -10.58
N GLN A 103 27.34 -40.25 -9.29
CA GLN A 103 28.64 -40.31 -8.62
C GLN A 103 29.43 -38.98 -8.60
N GLY A 104 28.72 -37.85 -8.56
CA GLY A 104 29.24 -36.49 -8.46
C GLY A 104 30.42 -36.28 -7.50
N PRO A 105 30.45 -36.82 -6.26
CA PRO A 105 31.58 -36.68 -5.35
C PRO A 105 32.94 -37.09 -5.92
N SER A 106 32.98 -38.01 -6.89
CA SER A 106 34.22 -38.42 -7.57
C SER A 106 34.70 -37.42 -8.63
N TYR A 107 33.84 -36.48 -9.04
CA TYR A 107 34.08 -35.47 -10.06
C TYR A 107 34.27 -34.06 -9.50
N TRP A 108 33.60 -33.75 -8.40
CA TRP A 108 33.49 -32.41 -7.86
C TRP A 108 34.83 -31.85 -7.36
N ASP A 109 35.21 -30.73 -7.96
CA ASP A 109 36.46 -30.00 -7.75
C ASP A 109 36.22 -28.49 -7.53
N GLY A 110 34.97 -28.09 -7.29
CA GLY A 110 34.55 -26.69 -7.13
C GLY A 110 34.63 -25.83 -8.40
N GLN A 111 34.94 -26.42 -9.57
CA GLN A 111 35.08 -25.68 -10.84
C GLN A 111 33.96 -25.97 -11.85
N GLY A 112 33.19 -27.04 -11.63
CA GLY A 112 32.04 -27.40 -12.45
C GLY A 112 32.42 -27.58 -13.91
N GLY A 113 31.71 -26.89 -14.82
CA GLY A 113 32.00 -26.89 -16.26
C GLY A 113 33.08 -25.90 -16.70
N ASN A 114 33.56 -25.04 -15.79
CA ASN A 114 34.50 -23.96 -16.11
C ASN A 114 35.98 -24.38 -16.07
N GLY A 115 36.27 -25.60 -15.63
CA GLY A 115 37.64 -26.10 -15.49
C GLY A 115 37.73 -27.43 -14.74
N GLY A 116 38.96 -27.79 -14.36
CA GLY A 116 39.26 -29.01 -13.61
C GLY A 116 39.16 -30.29 -14.46
N VAL A 117 38.62 -31.37 -13.89
CA VAL A 117 38.46 -32.64 -14.63
C VAL A 117 37.28 -32.59 -15.59
N THR A 118 37.32 -33.36 -16.68
CA THR A 118 36.18 -33.55 -17.58
C THR A 118 35.07 -34.32 -16.85
N LYS A 119 33.88 -33.72 -16.77
CA LYS A 119 32.71 -34.26 -16.08
C LYS A 119 31.62 -34.60 -17.09
N PRO A 120 30.93 -35.74 -16.99
CA PRO A 120 29.79 -36.05 -17.84
C PRO A 120 28.70 -34.96 -17.73
N HIS A 121 28.32 -34.38 -18.85
CA HIS A 121 27.34 -33.28 -18.92
C HIS A 121 26.51 -33.34 -20.22
N PRO A 122 25.18 -33.23 -20.15
CA PRO A 122 24.35 -33.32 -18.95
C PRO A 122 24.35 -34.74 -18.37
N MET A 123 23.89 -34.92 -17.13
CA MET A 123 23.64 -36.27 -16.61
C MET A 123 22.45 -36.93 -17.33
N MET A 124 21.32 -36.24 -17.41
CA MET A 124 20.06 -36.72 -17.96
C MET A 124 19.69 -35.92 -19.21
N LYS A 125 19.74 -36.55 -20.38
CA LYS A 125 19.37 -35.94 -21.67
C LYS A 125 17.97 -36.39 -22.08
N ILE A 126 17.00 -35.50 -21.94
CA ILE A 126 15.58 -35.79 -22.11
C ILE A 126 15.08 -35.25 -23.46
N LYS A 127 14.76 -36.17 -24.38
CA LYS A 127 14.24 -35.87 -25.73
C LYS A 127 12.90 -36.57 -25.98
N ILE A 128 12.03 -36.60 -24.97
CA ILE A 128 10.71 -37.23 -25.04
C ILE A 128 9.57 -36.21 -24.95
N SER A 129 8.39 -36.57 -25.47
CA SER A 129 7.12 -35.94 -25.09
C SER A 129 6.28 -36.91 -24.25
N GLY A 130 5.22 -36.42 -23.60
CA GLY A 130 4.37 -37.22 -22.70
C GLY A 130 4.59 -36.87 -21.23
N THR A 131 4.85 -37.86 -20.38
CA THR A 131 5.06 -37.68 -18.93
C THR A 131 6.36 -38.30 -18.46
N TYR A 132 7.00 -37.64 -17.48
CA TYR A 132 8.21 -38.12 -16.81
C TYR A 132 8.10 -37.83 -15.32
N SER A 133 7.91 -38.87 -14.50
CA SER A 133 7.49 -38.67 -13.12
C SER A 133 8.23 -39.54 -12.11
N ASN A 134 8.32 -39.03 -10.87
CA ASN A 134 8.79 -39.79 -9.71
C ASN A 134 10.21 -40.39 -9.87
N VAL A 135 11.13 -39.63 -10.47
CA VAL A 135 12.55 -40.02 -10.62
C VAL A 135 13.40 -39.25 -9.62
N LYS A 136 14.29 -39.96 -8.93
CA LYS A 136 15.36 -39.37 -8.12
C LYS A 136 16.66 -39.34 -8.92
N VAL A 137 17.32 -38.19 -8.96
CA VAL A 137 18.68 -38.03 -9.47
C VAL A 137 19.55 -37.60 -8.31
N LEU A 138 20.59 -38.39 -8.05
CA LEU A 138 21.52 -38.18 -6.96
C LEU A 138 22.90 -37.88 -7.54
N ASN A 139 23.57 -36.87 -6.98
CA ASN A 139 24.97 -36.58 -7.24
C ASN A 139 25.31 -36.44 -8.74
N SER A 140 24.71 -35.48 -9.43
CA SER A 140 25.05 -35.20 -10.82
C SER A 140 26.50 -34.66 -10.93
N PRO A 141 27.33 -35.15 -11.87
CA PRO A 141 28.69 -34.63 -12.05
C PRO A 141 28.74 -33.14 -12.43
N ALA A 142 27.74 -32.67 -13.18
CA ALA A 142 27.53 -31.30 -13.62
C ALA A 142 26.00 -31.07 -13.77
N HIS A 143 25.53 -30.32 -14.78
CA HIS A 143 24.09 -30.06 -14.95
C HIS A 143 23.29 -31.35 -15.03
N THR A 144 22.15 -31.36 -14.33
CA THR A 144 21.35 -32.57 -14.11
C THR A 144 20.52 -32.92 -15.33
N TYR A 145 19.55 -32.08 -15.70
CA TYR A 145 18.67 -32.32 -16.85
C TYR A 145 18.96 -31.35 -17.99
N SER A 146 19.03 -31.87 -19.22
CA SER A 146 18.91 -31.10 -20.45
C SER A 146 17.65 -31.53 -21.19
N ILE A 147 16.75 -30.58 -21.46
CA ILE A 147 15.41 -30.88 -21.97
C ILE A 147 15.21 -30.30 -23.36
N SER A 148 14.80 -31.15 -24.30
CA SER A 148 14.45 -30.78 -25.67
C SER A 148 13.32 -31.70 -26.18
N ASN A 149 12.12 -31.51 -25.66
CA ASN A 149 10.95 -32.33 -25.96
C ASN A 149 10.40 -32.08 -27.39
N PRO A 150 10.06 -33.13 -28.16
CA PRO A 150 9.53 -33.00 -29.53
C PRO A 150 8.04 -32.60 -29.59
N ALA A 151 7.33 -32.65 -28.46
CA ALA A 151 5.94 -32.20 -28.24
C ALA A 151 5.71 -32.04 -26.73
N LYS A 152 4.52 -31.62 -26.29
CA LYS A 152 4.22 -31.34 -24.87
C LYS A 152 4.79 -32.39 -23.90
N LEU A 153 5.50 -31.92 -22.86
CA LEU A 153 6.09 -32.76 -21.81
C LEU A 153 5.67 -32.23 -20.43
N VAL A 154 5.25 -33.14 -19.55
CA VAL A 154 5.04 -32.88 -18.12
C VAL A 154 6.05 -33.67 -17.31
N MET A 155 6.87 -32.98 -16.52
CA MET A 155 7.83 -33.56 -15.59
C MET A 155 7.34 -33.30 -14.17
N SER A 156 7.10 -34.32 -13.35
CA SER A 156 6.50 -34.13 -12.03
C SER A 156 7.08 -35.02 -10.93
N GLN A 157 7.04 -34.53 -9.68
CA GLN A 157 7.50 -35.29 -8.51
C GLN A 157 8.96 -35.76 -8.62
N LEU A 158 9.82 -34.93 -9.21
CA LEU A 158 11.24 -35.26 -9.36
C LEU A 158 12.02 -34.83 -8.11
N THR A 159 13.07 -35.57 -7.79
CA THR A 159 14.02 -35.16 -6.74
C THR A 159 15.42 -35.08 -7.34
N ILE A 160 16.02 -33.88 -7.33
CA ILE A 160 17.43 -33.67 -7.64
C ILE A 160 18.13 -33.39 -6.32
N ASP A 161 19.08 -34.26 -5.97
CA ASP A 161 19.83 -34.14 -4.72
C ASP A 161 21.33 -34.11 -5.00
N ASN A 162 21.89 -32.90 -5.00
CA ASN A 162 23.32 -32.64 -5.07
C ASN A 162 23.85 -32.03 -3.77
N SER A 163 23.13 -32.18 -2.65
CA SER A 163 23.48 -31.57 -1.35
C SER A 163 24.85 -32.01 -0.82
N ALA A 164 25.32 -33.20 -1.19
CA ALA A 164 26.68 -33.65 -0.89
C ALA A 164 27.76 -32.72 -1.49
N GLY A 165 27.42 -31.95 -2.51
CA GLY A 165 28.28 -30.95 -3.14
C GLY A 165 28.42 -29.64 -2.36
N ASP A 166 27.58 -29.38 -1.35
CA ASP A 166 27.65 -28.16 -0.54
C ASP A 166 28.91 -28.12 0.34
N ALA A 167 29.37 -29.30 0.80
CA ALA A 167 30.59 -29.43 1.58
C ALA A 167 31.83 -29.31 0.69
N ALA A 168 32.88 -28.67 1.20
CA ALA A 168 34.19 -28.69 0.57
C ALA A 168 34.83 -30.09 0.63
N ASN A 169 35.69 -30.40 -0.34
CA ASN A 169 36.49 -31.61 -0.36
C ASN A 169 37.97 -31.28 -0.67
N SER A 170 38.83 -32.30 -0.73
CA SER A 170 40.27 -32.14 -0.99
C SER A 170 40.59 -31.48 -2.34
N ASN A 171 39.64 -31.45 -3.27
CA ASN A 171 39.81 -30.97 -4.64
C ASN A 171 39.19 -29.58 -4.86
N SER A 172 38.34 -29.09 -3.95
CA SER A 172 37.57 -27.86 -4.12
C SER A 172 38.21 -26.60 -3.53
N GLY A 173 39.40 -26.72 -2.92
CA GLY A 173 40.15 -25.58 -2.37
C GLY A 173 39.38 -24.80 -1.29
N GLY A 174 38.57 -25.50 -0.48
CA GLY A 174 37.77 -24.91 0.59
C GLY A 174 36.42 -24.31 0.16
N LYS A 175 36.09 -24.33 -1.13
CA LYS A 175 34.77 -23.97 -1.66
C LYS A 175 33.84 -25.18 -1.65
N ALA A 176 32.53 -24.97 -1.83
CA ALA A 176 31.60 -26.05 -2.14
C ALA A 176 32.16 -26.92 -3.28
N ALA A 177 32.11 -28.24 -3.13
CA ALA A 177 32.67 -29.16 -4.11
C ALA A 177 31.85 -29.17 -5.41
N GLY A 178 30.52 -29.14 -5.28
CA GLY A 178 29.60 -29.04 -6.41
C GLY A 178 29.61 -27.63 -7.00
N HIS A 179 29.60 -27.55 -8.33
CA HIS A 179 29.51 -26.29 -9.09
C HIS A 179 28.92 -26.60 -10.47
N ASN A 180 28.10 -25.69 -11.03
CA ASN A 180 27.34 -25.92 -12.28
C ASN A 180 26.47 -27.20 -12.24
N THR A 181 25.85 -27.47 -11.09
CA THR A 181 24.90 -28.57 -10.88
C THR A 181 23.47 -28.12 -11.16
N ASP A 182 23.26 -27.35 -12.23
CA ASP A 182 21.96 -26.83 -12.65
C ASP A 182 20.89 -27.93 -12.65
N GLY A 183 19.71 -27.63 -12.10
CA GLY A 183 18.63 -28.61 -11.99
C GLY A 183 18.06 -28.95 -13.36
N PHE A 184 17.55 -27.93 -14.05
CA PHE A 184 16.95 -28.06 -15.37
C PHE A 184 17.51 -27.03 -16.35
N ASP A 185 18.25 -27.48 -17.36
CA ASP A 185 18.60 -26.68 -18.53
C ASP A 185 17.54 -26.87 -19.62
N VAL A 186 16.84 -25.78 -19.93
CA VAL A 186 15.62 -25.79 -20.75
C VAL A 186 15.82 -24.96 -22.02
N SER A 187 15.73 -25.63 -23.16
CA SER A 187 15.74 -25.03 -24.50
C SER A 187 14.63 -25.65 -25.37
N THR A 188 13.36 -25.40 -25.03
CA THR A 188 12.22 -26.13 -25.60
C THR A 188 10.89 -25.36 -25.55
N THR A 189 9.81 -25.95 -26.07
CA THR A 189 8.44 -25.38 -25.98
C THR A 189 7.46 -26.41 -25.40
N ASP A 190 6.38 -25.94 -24.78
CA ASP A 190 5.31 -26.77 -24.18
C ASP A 190 5.82 -27.71 -23.08
N LEU A 191 6.44 -27.13 -22.05
CA LEU A 191 6.99 -27.88 -20.92
C LEU A 191 6.30 -27.47 -19.60
N THR A 192 5.95 -28.44 -18.78
CA THR A 192 5.54 -28.21 -17.39
C THR A 192 6.44 -29.00 -16.46
N ILE A 193 7.04 -28.33 -15.47
CA ILE A 193 7.78 -28.96 -14.38
C ILE A 193 7.08 -28.61 -13.07
N GLU A 194 6.65 -29.63 -12.33
CA GLU A 194 5.85 -29.41 -11.12
C GLU A 194 6.15 -30.37 -9.97
N ASP A 195 5.81 -29.93 -8.75
CA ASP A 195 5.84 -30.73 -7.53
C ASP A 195 7.20 -31.40 -7.25
N SER A 196 8.29 -30.78 -7.68
CA SER A 196 9.65 -31.34 -7.63
C SER A 196 10.53 -30.66 -6.58
N LYS A 197 11.54 -31.38 -6.09
CA LYS A 197 12.52 -30.91 -5.10
C LYS A 197 13.92 -30.86 -5.72
N ILE A 198 14.59 -29.72 -5.60
CA ILE A 198 15.87 -29.45 -6.25
C ILE A 198 16.83 -28.88 -5.20
N TYR A 199 17.90 -29.64 -4.93
CA TYR A 199 19.02 -29.24 -4.08
C TYR A 199 20.28 -29.19 -4.95
N ASN A 200 20.82 -28.00 -5.16
CA ASN A 200 21.96 -27.80 -6.06
C ASN A 200 22.80 -26.56 -5.71
N GLN A 201 23.86 -26.34 -6.50
CA GLN A 201 24.83 -25.24 -6.31
C GLN A 201 24.79 -24.22 -7.46
N ASP A 202 23.79 -24.28 -8.35
CA ASP A 202 23.61 -23.34 -9.47
C ASP A 202 22.11 -23.11 -9.75
N ASP A 203 21.69 -22.82 -10.98
CA ASP A 203 20.29 -22.54 -11.29
C ASP A 203 19.37 -23.73 -10.99
N CYS A 204 18.29 -23.49 -10.22
CA CYS A 204 17.26 -24.50 -10.01
C CYS A 204 16.61 -24.89 -11.35
N ILE A 205 16.43 -23.89 -12.21
CA ILE A 205 16.07 -24.00 -13.62
C ILE A 205 16.71 -22.84 -14.38
N ALA A 206 17.24 -23.12 -15.57
CA ALA A 206 17.78 -22.16 -16.52
C ALA A 206 17.00 -22.26 -17.85
N ILE A 207 16.16 -21.27 -18.14
CA ILE A 207 15.38 -21.21 -19.38
C ILE A 207 16.13 -20.37 -20.41
N ASN A 208 16.88 -21.03 -21.30
CA ASN A 208 17.78 -20.38 -22.24
C ASN A 208 17.08 -19.96 -23.55
N LYS A 209 16.05 -20.71 -23.96
CA LYS A 209 15.24 -20.46 -25.17
C LYS A 209 13.93 -21.24 -25.07
N GLY A 210 12.81 -20.69 -25.54
CA GLY A 210 11.57 -21.47 -25.55
C GLY A 210 10.28 -20.69 -25.44
N SER A 211 9.16 -21.40 -25.45
CA SER A 211 7.87 -20.80 -25.16
C SER A 211 6.89 -21.74 -24.46
N ASN A 212 5.86 -21.18 -23.82
CA ASN A 212 4.83 -21.94 -23.10
C ASN A 212 5.43 -22.92 -22.06
N ILE A 213 6.18 -22.38 -21.11
CA ILE A 213 6.86 -23.14 -20.06
C ILE A 213 6.23 -22.79 -18.71
N ILE A 214 5.89 -23.81 -17.92
CA ILE A 214 5.33 -23.66 -16.57
C ILE A 214 6.26 -24.35 -15.57
N PHE A 215 6.70 -23.61 -14.56
CA PHE A 215 7.49 -24.12 -13.43
C PHE A 215 6.74 -23.81 -12.14
N GLN A 216 6.10 -24.82 -11.53
CA GLN A 216 5.16 -24.59 -10.43
C GLN A 216 5.23 -25.55 -9.25
N ARG A 217 4.95 -25.04 -8.06
CA ARG A 217 4.90 -25.84 -6.80
C ARG A 217 6.19 -26.62 -6.52
N ASN A 218 7.33 -26.13 -6.99
CA ASN A 218 8.62 -26.76 -6.76
C ASN A 218 9.33 -26.19 -5.53
N TYR A 219 10.27 -26.95 -4.98
CA TYR A 219 11.17 -26.54 -3.91
C TYR A 219 12.59 -26.43 -4.45
N CYS A 220 13.20 -25.25 -4.35
CA CYS A 220 14.57 -24.96 -4.79
C CYS A 220 15.45 -24.58 -3.60
N SER A 221 16.62 -25.18 -3.43
CA SER A 221 17.51 -24.90 -2.31
C SER A 221 19.00 -24.87 -2.68
N GLY A 222 19.71 -23.89 -2.12
CA GLY A 222 21.19 -23.85 -2.08
C GLY A 222 21.89 -23.14 -3.25
N GLY A 223 21.24 -23.03 -4.41
CA GLY A 223 21.85 -22.56 -5.66
C GLY A 223 21.61 -21.09 -6.02
N HIS A 224 21.46 -20.79 -7.32
CA HIS A 224 21.28 -19.44 -7.87
C HIS A 224 19.82 -19.00 -8.03
N GLY A 225 18.85 -19.82 -7.61
CA GLY A 225 17.43 -19.54 -7.72
C GLY A 225 16.81 -19.98 -9.05
N ILE A 226 15.67 -19.38 -9.39
CA ILE A 226 14.94 -19.65 -10.63
C ILE A 226 15.37 -18.65 -11.70
N SER A 227 15.96 -19.13 -12.79
CA SER A 227 16.56 -18.29 -13.83
C SER A 227 15.88 -18.44 -15.19
N ILE A 228 15.54 -17.29 -15.76
CA ILE A 228 15.24 -17.12 -17.18
C ILE A 228 16.50 -16.55 -17.82
N GLY A 229 17.24 -17.42 -18.50
CA GLY A 229 18.54 -17.13 -19.09
C GLY A 229 19.61 -18.16 -18.72
N SER A 230 20.84 -18.01 -19.23
CA SER A 230 21.38 -16.82 -19.90
C SER A 230 20.97 -16.71 -21.37
N ILE A 231 20.16 -15.70 -21.70
CA ILE A 231 19.65 -15.49 -23.05
C ILE A 231 20.75 -14.89 -23.95
N SER A 232 21.03 -15.54 -25.08
CA SER A 232 22.02 -15.09 -26.06
C SER A 232 21.38 -14.51 -27.33
N THR A 233 22.20 -13.92 -28.21
CA THR A 233 21.78 -13.50 -29.56
C THR A 233 20.96 -14.59 -30.27
N GLY A 234 19.81 -14.21 -30.85
CA GLY A 234 18.91 -15.10 -31.58
C GLY A 234 18.00 -15.98 -30.70
N ALA A 235 18.08 -15.88 -29.38
CA ALA A 235 17.19 -16.59 -28.46
C ALA A 235 15.91 -15.79 -28.17
N THR A 236 14.81 -16.51 -28.02
CA THR A 236 13.51 -15.95 -27.63
C THR A 236 12.94 -16.79 -26.50
N VAL A 237 12.50 -16.12 -25.44
CA VAL A 237 11.74 -16.72 -24.35
C VAL A 237 10.38 -16.03 -24.23
N LYS A 238 9.31 -16.81 -24.35
CA LYS A 238 7.94 -16.26 -24.39
C LYS A 238 6.92 -17.08 -23.59
N GLY A 239 6.10 -16.43 -22.78
CA GLY A 239 4.97 -17.10 -22.13
C GLY A 239 5.44 -18.11 -21.07
N VAL A 240 6.30 -17.64 -20.15
CA VAL A 240 6.81 -18.46 -19.04
C VAL A 240 6.05 -18.12 -17.77
N GLN A 241 5.61 -19.14 -17.04
CA GLN A 241 4.92 -18.98 -15.78
C GLN A 241 5.70 -19.67 -14.66
N ILE A 242 6.09 -18.90 -13.65
CA ILE A 242 6.80 -19.35 -12.45
C ILE A 242 5.85 -19.16 -11.26
N LEU A 243 5.24 -20.25 -10.80
CA LEU A 243 4.06 -20.19 -9.93
C LEU A 243 4.23 -20.96 -8.63
N ASN A 244 3.95 -20.33 -7.48
CA ASN A 244 3.82 -21.01 -6.19
C ASN A 244 5.03 -21.87 -5.78
N ASN A 245 6.25 -21.48 -6.17
CA ASN A 245 7.47 -22.20 -5.79
C ASN A 245 7.98 -21.74 -4.41
N GLN A 246 8.70 -22.62 -3.73
CA GLN A 246 9.44 -22.33 -2.50
C GLN A 246 10.93 -22.26 -2.79
N ILE A 247 11.56 -21.13 -2.47
CA ILE A 247 12.97 -20.85 -2.80
C ILE A 247 13.73 -20.56 -1.49
N VAL A 248 14.65 -21.43 -1.12
CA VAL A 248 15.27 -21.39 0.22
C VAL A 248 16.79 -21.31 0.10
N ASN A 249 17.42 -20.37 0.80
CA ASN A 249 18.89 -20.25 0.90
C ASN A 249 19.65 -20.14 -0.44
N ASN A 250 18.98 -19.67 -1.49
CA ASN A 250 19.59 -19.43 -2.81
C ASN A 250 20.27 -18.04 -2.83
N ASP A 251 21.21 -17.83 -3.74
CA ASP A 251 21.80 -16.53 -3.99
C ASP A 251 20.75 -15.52 -4.44
N GLN A 252 19.95 -15.89 -5.43
CA GLN A 252 18.82 -15.11 -5.92
C GLN A 252 17.52 -15.86 -5.70
N ALA A 253 16.38 -15.17 -5.59
CA ALA A 253 15.09 -15.88 -5.67
C ALA A 253 14.64 -16.03 -7.14
N LEU A 254 14.37 -14.91 -7.80
CA LEU A 254 13.89 -14.86 -9.17
C LEU A 254 14.85 -14.05 -10.04
N ARG A 255 15.24 -14.60 -11.19
CA ARG A 255 16.25 -13.98 -12.06
C ARG A 255 15.83 -13.99 -13.53
N ILE A 256 16.00 -12.86 -14.20
CA ILE A 256 16.07 -12.76 -15.67
C ILE A 256 17.48 -12.29 -16.02
N LYS A 257 18.23 -13.06 -16.81
CA LYS A 257 19.61 -12.73 -17.22
C LYS A 257 19.79 -12.83 -18.74
N THR A 258 20.16 -11.71 -19.36
CA THR A 258 20.48 -11.62 -20.80
C THR A 258 21.95 -11.26 -20.97
N LYS A 259 22.65 -11.91 -21.90
CA LYS A 259 24.06 -11.60 -22.15
C LYS A 259 24.22 -10.17 -22.66
N ALA A 260 25.24 -9.47 -22.18
CA ALA A 260 25.56 -8.09 -22.57
C ALA A 260 25.88 -7.95 -24.07
N ASP A 261 26.43 -9.01 -24.68
CA ASP A 261 26.73 -9.09 -26.11
C ASP A 261 25.54 -9.56 -26.96
N ALA A 262 24.37 -9.79 -26.36
CA ALA A 262 23.18 -10.20 -27.09
C ALA A 262 22.61 -9.04 -27.92
N THR A 263 22.47 -9.23 -29.23
CA THR A 263 21.99 -8.19 -30.17
C THR A 263 20.57 -8.44 -30.71
N SER A 264 20.03 -9.64 -30.52
CA SER A 264 18.70 -10.05 -31.02
C SER A 264 18.00 -11.05 -30.08
N ALA A 265 18.11 -10.81 -28.77
CA ALA A 265 17.41 -11.57 -27.74
C ALA A 265 16.05 -10.94 -27.41
N SER A 266 15.03 -11.76 -27.10
CA SER A 266 13.74 -11.24 -26.59
C SER A 266 13.18 -12.08 -25.44
N VAL A 267 12.65 -11.40 -24.43
CA VAL A 267 12.00 -12.01 -23.26
C VAL A 267 10.65 -11.34 -23.03
N SER A 268 9.55 -12.09 -23.18
CA SER A 268 8.21 -11.51 -23.09
C SER A 268 7.17 -12.45 -22.48
N GLY A 269 6.13 -11.88 -21.87
CA GLY A 269 5.05 -12.67 -21.29
C GLY A 269 5.53 -13.56 -20.14
N ILE A 270 6.42 -13.03 -19.29
CA ILE A 270 6.89 -13.71 -18.10
C ILE A 270 5.96 -13.39 -16.93
N THR A 271 5.56 -14.43 -16.20
CA THR A 271 4.72 -14.32 -15.01
C THR A 271 5.42 -14.92 -13.80
N PHE A 272 5.64 -14.12 -12.76
CA PHE A 272 6.02 -14.58 -11.43
C PHE A 272 4.84 -14.37 -10.47
N SER A 273 4.29 -15.43 -9.86
CA SER A 273 3.15 -15.29 -8.95
C SER A 273 3.16 -16.32 -7.83
N GLY A 274 2.84 -15.89 -6.60
CA GLY A 274 2.65 -16.76 -5.44
C GLY A 274 3.92 -17.46 -4.94
N ASN A 275 5.10 -17.11 -5.46
CA ASN A 275 6.36 -17.70 -5.02
C ASN A 275 6.73 -17.17 -3.64
N THR A 276 7.32 -18.03 -2.82
CA THR A 276 7.85 -17.67 -1.50
C THR A 276 9.36 -17.89 -1.47
N ALA A 277 10.11 -16.91 -0.97
CA ALA A 277 11.56 -17.02 -0.81
C ALA A 277 12.02 -16.65 0.60
N THR A 278 12.98 -17.40 1.13
CA THR A 278 13.59 -17.16 2.44
C THR A 278 15.09 -17.41 2.41
N GLY A 279 15.87 -16.61 3.13
CA GLY A 279 17.33 -16.79 3.21
C GLY A 279 18.06 -16.44 1.92
N THR A 280 17.45 -15.63 1.04
CA THR A 280 18.07 -15.20 -0.21
C THR A 280 19.27 -14.29 0.04
N LYS A 281 20.44 -14.64 -0.49
CA LYS A 281 21.74 -14.08 -0.06
C LYS A 281 22.21 -12.83 -0.82
N LYS A 282 21.79 -12.63 -2.06
CA LYS A 282 22.25 -11.53 -2.94
C LYS A 282 21.11 -10.66 -3.45
N PHE A 283 20.14 -11.23 -4.16
CA PHE A 283 19.02 -10.49 -4.76
C PHE A 283 17.69 -11.23 -4.62
N GLY A 284 16.65 -10.58 -4.09
CA GLY A 284 15.30 -11.14 -4.10
C GLY A 284 14.82 -11.37 -5.53
N VAL A 285 14.77 -10.30 -6.32
CA VAL A 285 14.52 -10.33 -7.75
C VAL A 285 15.64 -9.60 -8.47
N ILE A 286 16.17 -10.18 -9.55
CA ILE A 286 17.16 -9.50 -10.40
C ILE A 286 16.80 -9.63 -11.88
N VAL A 287 16.76 -8.50 -12.57
CA VAL A 287 16.69 -8.40 -14.03
C VAL A 287 18.00 -7.78 -14.50
N ASP A 288 18.80 -8.55 -15.23
CA ASP A 288 20.17 -8.15 -15.60
C ASP A 288 20.46 -8.38 -17.08
N GLN A 289 20.68 -7.29 -17.82
CA GLN A 289 21.12 -7.28 -19.21
C GLN A 289 22.64 -7.13 -19.37
N GLY A 290 23.40 -7.13 -18.26
CA GLY A 290 24.85 -7.00 -18.22
C GLY A 290 25.61 -8.33 -18.09
N TYR A 291 24.91 -9.47 -18.10
CA TYR A 291 25.52 -10.80 -17.87
C TYR A 291 26.66 -11.09 -18.88
N PRO A 292 27.80 -11.70 -18.50
CA PRO A 292 28.06 -12.43 -17.26
C PRO A 292 28.46 -11.58 -16.06
N THR A 293 28.81 -10.31 -16.26
CA THR A 293 29.11 -9.41 -15.14
C THR A 293 27.80 -9.00 -14.48
N THR A 294 27.58 -9.44 -13.24
CA THR A 294 26.36 -9.08 -12.50
C THR A 294 26.25 -7.56 -12.40
N LEU A 295 25.14 -7.00 -12.91
CA LEU A 295 24.91 -5.56 -13.02
C LEU A 295 26.01 -4.83 -13.83
N GLY A 296 26.61 -5.49 -14.83
CA GLY A 296 27.55 -4.90 -15.78
C GLY A 296 26.87 -3.98 -16.81
N THR A 297 27.60 -3.43 -17.78
CA THR A 297 27.03 -2.56 -18.82
C THR A 297 25.89 -3.28 -19.56
N PRO A 298 24.64 -2.77 -19.52
CA PRO A 298 23.51 -3.47 -20.12
C PRO A 298 23.57 -3.42 -21.65
N GLY A 299 23.23 -4.53 -22.29
CA GLY A 299 22.99 -4.60 -23.74
C GLY A 299 21.61 -4.04 -24.13
N ASN A 300 21.30 -4.06 -25.43
CA ASN A 300 20.01 -3.65 -25.97
C ASN A 300 19.10 -4.87 -26.14
N GLY A 301 18.03 -4.98 -25.35
CA GLY A 301 17.02 -6.02 -25.50
C GLY A 301 15.70 -5.69 -24.81
N ASP A 302 14.61 -6.26 -25.32
CA ASP A 302 13.26 -6.03 -24.79
C ASP A 302 12.93 -7.10 -23.74
N ILE A 303 12.70 -6.65 -22.50
CA ILE A 303 12.26 -7.49 -21.38
C ILE A 303 10.92 -6.98 -20.87
N ASN A 304 9.88 -7.82 -20.98
CA ASN A 304 8.55 -7.55 -20.47
C ASN A 304 8.10 -8.66 -19.51
N PHE A 305 7.76 -8.29 -18.28
CA PHE A 305 7.25 -9.21 -17.26
C PHE A 305 6.09 -8.59 -16.47
N THR A 306 5.27 -9.46 -15.90
CA THR A 306 4.11 -9.13 -15.06
C THR A 306 4.07 -10.09 -13.87
N GLY A 307 3.45 -9.69 -12.76
CA GLY A 307 3.29 -10.59 -11.62
C GLY A 307 2.30 -10.06 -10.59
N SER A 308 1.61 -11.00 -9.95
CA SER A 308 0.85 -10.79 -8.72
C SER A 308 1.71 -11.12 -7.49
N THR A 309 1.22 -10.80 -6.29
CA THR A 309 1.92 -10.87 -5.00
C THR A 309 2.84 -12.10 -4.85
N ASN A 310 4.15 -11.87 -4.68
CA ASN A 310 5.15 -12.86 -4.26
C ASN A 310 5.62 -12.50 -2.84
N ASN A 311 6.02 -13.47 -2.02
CA ASN A 311 6.52 -13.22 -0.68
C ASN A 311 8.03 -13.51 -0.61
N ILE A 312 8.86 -12.49 -0.81
CA ILE A 312 10.32 -12.65 -0.92
C ILE A 312 11.01 -12.02 0.29
N ALA A 313 11.56 -12.85 1.16
CA ALA A 313 12.39 -12.44 2.28
C ALA A 313 13.88 -12.66 1.95
N VAL A 314 14.66 -11.58 2.04
CA VAL A 314 16.10 -11.58 1.76
C VAL A 314 16.91 -11.38 3.05
N THR A 315 18.18 -11.79 3.07
CA THR A 315 19.09 -11.51 4.18
C THR A 315 19.43 -10.02 4.27
N SER A 316 19.91 -9.54 5.42
CA SER A 316 20.21 -8.12 5.64
C SER A 316 21.24 -7.51 4.67
N SER A 317 22.15 -8.31 4.12
CA SER A 317 23.16 -7.88 3.14
C SER A 317 22.70 -7.97 1.68
N ALA A 318 21.47 -8.45 1.43
CA ALA A 318 20.95 -8.70 0.09
C ALA A 318 20.06 -7.55 -0.38
N GLN A 319 20.03 -7.30 -1.69
CA GLN A 319 19.16 -6.31 -2.30
C GLN A 319 17.83 -6.95 -2.70
N ARG A 320 16.68 -6.40 -2.28
CA ARG A 320 15.39 -7.02 -2.59
C ARG A 320 15.07 -7.08 -4.08
N VAL A 321 15.33 -6.00 -4.81
CA VAL A 321 15.10 -5.91 -6.25
C VAL A 321 16.28 -5.19 -6.91
N ALA A 322 16.85 -5.78 -7.96
CA ALA A 322 17.85 -5.15 -8.82
C ALA A 322 17.39 -5.18 -10.28
N VAL A 323 17.44 -4.03 -10.95
CA VAL A 323 17.11 -3.92 -12.38
C VAL A 323 18.25 -3.21 -13.09
N ASN A 324 18.94 -3.94 -13.96
CA ASN A 324 19.98 -3.45 -14.85
C ASN A 324 19.54 -3.67 -16.30
N CYS A 325 18.94 -2.64 -16.87
CA CYS A 325 18.25 -2.70 -18.15
C CYS A 325 18.70 -1.60 -19.12
N GLY A 326 18.77 -1.92 -20.41
CA GLY A 326 18.95 -0.97 -21.52
C GLY A 326 17.64 -0.25 -21.90
N THR A 327 17.69 0.56 -22.97
CA THR A 327 16.62 1.50 -23.38
C THR A 327 15.27 0.88 -23.80
N GLY A 328 15.13 -0.46 -23.85
CA GLY A 328 13.91 -1.18 -24.27
C GLY A 328 13.19 -1.98 -23.16
N CYS A 329 13.65 -1.92 -21.92
CA CYS A 329 13.09 -2.69 -20.81
C CYS A 329 11.83 -2.00 -20.23
N THR A 330 10.68 -2.70 -20.23
CA THR A 330 9.45 -2.20 -19.60
C THR A 330 8.86 -3.23 -18.64
N GLY A 331 8.76 -2.88 -17.36
CA GLY A 331 8.19 -3.74 -16.33
C GLY A 331 7.50 -2.92 -15.25
N LYS A 332 6.35 -3.37 -14.76
CA LYS A 332 5.73 -2.81 -13.55
C LYS A 332 6.39 -3.51 -12.35
N SER A 333 6.98 -2.76 -11.42
CA SER A 333 7.50 -3.30 -10.16
C SER A 333 6.40 -4.09 -9.42
N LEU A 334 6.79 -5.14 -8.70
CA LEU A 334 5.90 -5.99 -7.90
C LEU A 334 5.57 -5.23 -6.60
N PRO A 335 4.32 -4.82 -6.34
CA PRO A 335 4.01 -4.11 -5.11
C PRO A 335 3.72 -5.09 -3.96
N GLY A 336 4.56 -5.07 -2.92
CA GLY A 336 4.22 -5.44 -1.55
C GLY A 336 4.04 -4.20 -0.67
N GLU A 337 3.33 -4.30 0.46
CA GLU A 337 3.10 -3.15 1.37
C GLU A 337 4.41 -2.58 1.96
N TYR A 338 5.42 -3.44 2.16
CA TYR A 338 6.78 -3.01 2.51
C TYR A 338 7.55 -2.34 1.36
N ASP A 339 7.26 -2.68 0.10
CA ASP A 339 7.93 -2.09 -1.06
C ASP A 339 7.37 -0.69 -1.38
N LEU A 340 6.07 -0.47 -1.17
CA LEU A 340 5.48 0.87 -1.24
C LEU A 340 6.01 1.80 -0.14
N SER A 341 6.27 1.26 1.06
CA SER A 341 6.94 2.00 2.14
C SER A 341 8.34 2.41 1.70
N PHE A 342 9.14 1.45 1.20
CA PHE A 342 10.50 1.71 0.74
C PHE A 342 10.59 2.68 -0.45
N GLU A 343 9.70 2.58 -1.44
CA GLU A 343 9.64 3.53 -2.56
C GLU A 343 9.31 4.96 -2.08
N THR A 344 8.38 5.06 -1.12
CA THR A 344 7.99 6.33 -0.50
C THR A 344 9.13 6.91 0.34
N GLU A 345 9.76 6.09 1.17
CA GLU A 345 10.94 6.42 1.97
C GLU A 345 12.10 6.90 1.10
N THR A 346 12.42 6.19 0.02
CA THR A 346 13.49 6.57 -0.90
C THR A 346 13.19 7.92 -1.55
N SER A 347 11.98 8.07 -2.13
CA SER A 347 11.57 9.30 -2.82
C SER A 347 11.56 10.52 -1.91
N ILE A 348 11.21 10.34 -0.65
CA ILE A 348 11.21 11.44 0.34
C ILE A 348 12.63 11.70 0.84
N SER A 349 13.40 10.66 1.16
CA SER A 349 14.78 10.81 1.64
C SER A 349 15.68 11.51 0.60
N ASP A 350 15.52 11.21 -0.69
CA ASP A 350 16.25 11.87 -1.77
C ASP A 350 15.98 13.37 -1.80
N LEU A 351 14.73 13.79 -1.60
CA LEU A 351 14.37 15.20 -1.50
C LEU A 351 14.95 15.86 -0.24
N LEU A 352 15.00 15.13 0.87
CA LEU A 352 15.55 15.61 2.14
C LEU A 352 17.07 15.76 2.10
N LEU A 353 17.79 14.88 1.40
CA LEU A 353 19.25 14.92 1.25
C LEU A 353 19.74 16.13 0.45
N VAL A 354 18.88 16.73 -0.38
CA VAL A 354 19.21 17.94 -1.14
C VAL A 354 19.29 19.19 -0.24
N LEU A 355 18.69 19.16 0.95
CA LEU A 355 18.63 20.29 1.86
C LEU A 355 19.88 20.37 2.72
N LYS A 356 20.79 21.28 2.37
CA LYS A 356 22.02 21.52 3.13
C LYS A 356 21.76 22.30 4.43
N ASN A 357 20.78 23.22 4.46
CA ASN A 357 20.38 23.95 5.67
C ASN A 357 18.85 24.08 5.82
N PRO A 358 18.30 24.02 7.05
CA PRO A 358 16.88 24.27 7.33
C PRO A 358 16.39 25.68 6.99
N SER A 359 17.28 26.65 6.82
CA SER A 359 16.97 28.01 6.36
C SER A 359 16.64 28.11 4.87
N ASP A 360 16.96 27.08 4.10
CA ASP A 360 16.86 27.11 2.63
C ASP A 360 15.44 26.75 2.13
N VAL A 361 14.59 26.19 3.00
CA VAL A 361 13.22 25.79 2.64
C VAL A 361 12.27 26.99 2.63
N LYS A 362 11.56 27.18 1.52
CA LYS A 362 10.62 28.29 1.32
C LYS A 362 9.28 27.79 0.81
N LEU A 363 8.22 28.37 1.34
CA LEU A 363 6.86 28.21 0.82
C LEU A 363 6.73 29.04 -0.47
N ASP A 364 6.42 28.41 -1.60
CA ASP A 364 6.11 29.14 -2.84
C ASP A 364 4.67 29.66 -2.83
N ARG A 365 4.43 30.62 -1.91
CA ARG A 365 3.12 31.24 -1.67
C ARG A 365 2.50 31.77 -2.95
N ALA A 366 3.30 32.42 -3.79
CA ALA A 366 2.81 33.05 -5.01
C ALA A 366 2.33 32.01 -6.04
N ALA A 367 3.09 30.93 -6.24
CA ALA A 367 2.67 29.85 -7.14
C ALA A 367 1.41 29.16 -6.63
N HIS A 368 1.35 28.84 -5.33
CA HIS A 368 0.20 28.16 -4.72
C HIS A 368 -1.07 29.03 -4.75
N ALA A 369 -0.95 30.32 -4.42
CA ALA A 369 -2.07 31.25 -4.47
C ALA A 369 -2.59 31.44 -5.89
N ARG A 370 -1.69 31.65 -6.87
CA ARG A 370 -2.07 31.78 -8.27
C ARG A 370 -2.79 30.52 -8.76
N TRP A 371 -2.28 29.34 -8.40
CA TRP A 371 -2.86 28.06 -8.79
C TRP A 371 -4.27 27.85 -8.21
N ALA A 372 -4.46 28.12 -6.91
CA ALA A 372 -5.77 28.02 -6.27
C ALA A 372 -6.78 29.05 -6.81
N TYR A 373 -6.34 30.31 -6.98
CA TYR A 373 -7.18 31.38 -7.56
C TYR A 373 -7.58 31.08 -9.01
N THR A 374 -6.65 30.56 -9.82
CA THR A 374 -6.92 30.15 -11.20
C THR A 374 -7.95 29.03 -11.25
N SER A 375 -7.81 28.02 -10.36
CA SER A 375 -8.75 26.90 -10.26
C SER A 375 -10.17 27.37 -9.90
N LEU A 376 -10.29 28.40 -9.05
CA LEU A 376 -11.58 28.99 -8.67
C LEU A 376 -12.20 29.83 -9.81
N THR A 377 -11.40 30.58 -10.55
CA THR A 377 -11.90 31.61 -11.48
C THR A 377 -12.04 31.17 -12.94
N GLN A 378 -11.13 30.31 -13.42
CA GLN A 378 -11.08 29.86 -14.82
C GLN A 378 -11.77 28.50 -15.04
N GLY A 379 -12.19 27.84 -13.96
CA GLY A 379 -12.79 26.51 -14.01
C GLY A 379 -11.76 25.39 -14.01
N LEU A 380 -12.27 24.16 -13.88
CA LEU A 380 -11.46 22.95 -13.75
C LEU A 380 -11.47 22.13 -15.04
N PRO A 381 -10.36 21.44 -15.39
CA PRO A 381 -10.29 20.59 -16.57
C PRO A 381 -11.19 19.36 -16.43
N GLY A 382 -11.60 18.75 -17.56
CA GLY A 382 -12.54 17.62 -17.60
C GLY A 382 -12.17 16.39 -16.75
N ARG A 383 -10.92 16.24 -16.32
CA ARG A 383 -10.55 15.20 -15.32
C ARG A 383 -11.25 15.37 -13.95
N TYR A 384 -11.80 16.55 -13.65
CA TYR A 384 -12.57 16.82 -12.43
C TYR A 384 -14.04 16.40 -12.53
N THR A 385 -14.49 15.81 -13.64
CA THR A 385 -15.86 15.26 -13.75
C THR A 385 -16.15 14.21 -12.68
N SER A 386 -15.14 13.48 -12.17
CA SER A 386 -15.30 12.57 -11.03
C SER A 386 -15.68 13.28 -9.71
N GLN A 387 -15.57 14.61 -9.66
CA GLN A 387 -15.88 15.46 -8.51
C GLN A 387 -17.06 16.40 -8.79
N ASP A 388 -17.91 16.08 -9.78
CA ASP A 388 -19.09 16.89 -10.11
C ASP A 388 -20.13 16.92 -8.98
N ALA A 389 -20.16 15.91 -8.10
CA ALA A 389 -20.96 15.90 -6.88
C ALA A 389 -20.23 16.55 -5.66
N SER A 390 -19.08 17.20 -5.90
CA SER A 390 -18.21 17.79 -4.89
C SER A 390 -17.82 19.22 -5.25
N GLN A 391 -18.62 19.94 -6.04
CA GLN A 391 -18.32 21.33 -6.40
C GLN A 391 -18.21 22.26 -5.18
N PRO A 392 -19.06 22.16 -4.14
CA PRO A 392 -18.88 22.91 -2.89
C PRO A 392 -17.53 22.67 -2.21
N TRP A 393 -17.03 21.42 -2.25
CA TRP A 393 -15.72 21.08 -1.69
C TRP A 393 -14.59 21.73 -2.47
N LEU A 394 -14.64 21.68 -3.80
CA LEU A 394 -13.65 22.34 -4.65
C LEU A 394 -13.57 23.85 -4.39
N ILE A 395 -14.72 24.49 -4.20
CA ILE A 395 -14.81 25.91 -3.85
C ILE A 395 -14.23 26.15 -2.45
N TYR A 396 -14.70 25.42 -1.45
CA TYR A 396 -14.20 25.54 -0.06
C TYR A 396 -12.69 25.35 0.02
N TRP A 397 -12.15 24.32 -0.61
CA TRP A 397 -10.71 24.05 -0.63
C TRP A 397 -9.93 25.20 -1.28
N ALA A 398 -10.38 25.71 -2.43
CA ALA A 398 -9.72 26.86 -3.05
C ALA A 398 -9.74 28.10 -2.13
N LEU A 399 -10.89 28.40 -1.53
CA LEU A 399 -11.06 29.54 -0.61
C LEU A 399 -10.22 29.41 0.65
N GLN A 400 -10.21 28.23 1.27
CA GLN A 400 -9.49 27.99 2.51
C GLN A 400 -7.97 27.97 2.26
N ALA A 401 -7.51 27.41 1.14
CA ALA A 401 -6.10 27.51 0.74
C ALA A 401 -5.66 28.97 0.56
N LEU A 402 -6.45 29.79 -0.15
CA LEU A 402 -6.16 31.23 -0.32
C LEU A 402 -6.16 31.96 1.03
N THR A 403 -7.11 31.62 1.90
CA THR A 403 -7.23 32.21 3.25
C THR A 403 -6.02 31.86 4.12
N CYS A 404 -5.59 30.61 4.14
CA CYS A 404 -4.36 30.19 4.84
C CYS A 404 -3.12 30.92 4.29
N LEU A 405 -3.05 31.13 2.97
CA LEU A 405 -1.96 31.86 2.33
C LEU A 405 -2.02 33.39 2.54
N GLY A 406 -3.09 33.92 3.15
CA GLY A 406 -3.27 35.35 3.40
C GLY A 406 -3.72 36.14 2.16
N VAL A 407 -4.36 35.49 1.20
CA VAL A 407 -4.83 36.11 -0.05
C VAL A 407 -6.32 36.41 0.06
N GLN A 408 -6.69 37.66 -0.18
CA GLN A 408 -8.09 38.08 -0.23
C GLN A 408 -8.61 38.06 -1.67
N LEU A 409 -9.87 37.66 -1.82
CA LEU A 409 -10.59 37.75 -3.09
C LEU A 409 -11.14 39.16 -3.33
N ASP A 410 -11.17 39.57 -4.59
CA ASP A 410 -11.86 40.78 -5.03
C ASP A 410 -13.40 40.66 -4.85
N PRO A 411 -14.12 41.78 -4.63
CA PRO A 411 -15.56 41.73 -4.38
C PRO A 411 -16.40 41.04 -5.47
N PRO A 412 -16.14 41.25 -6.78
CA PRO A 412 -16.86 40.52 -7.83
C PRO A 412 -16.69 39.00 -7.75
N THR A 413 -15.46 38.51 -7.52
CA THR A 413 -15.20 37.07 -7.36
C THR A 413 -15.86 36.51 -6.11
N LYS A 414 -15.86 37.26 -4.99
CA LYS A 414 -16.62 36.89 -3.79
C LYS A 414 -18.11 36.75 -4.09
N GLN A 415 -18.71 37.73 -4.77
CA GLN A 415 -20.13 37.69 -5.08
C GLN A 415 -20.49 36.51 -5.99
N ARG A 416 -19.73 36.28 -7.07
CA ARG A 416 -19.91 35.10 -7.93
C ARG A 416 -19.86 33.79 -7.15
N THR A 417 -18.95 33.71 -6.18
CA THR A 417 -18.81 32.52 -5.32
C THR A 417 -20.02 32.33 -4.42
N ILE A 418 -20.52 33.41 -3.80
CA ILE A 418 -21.77 33.40 -3.01
C ILE A 418 -22.93 32.92 -3.88
N ASP A 419 -23.15 33.53 -5.04
CA ASP A 419 -24.26 33.20 -5.94
C ASP A 419 -24.20 31.74 -6.39
N THR A 420 -22.99 31.24 -6.68
CA THR A 420 -22.75 29.84 -7.06
C THR A 420 -23.10 28.87 -5.93
N ILE A 421 -22.65 29.13 -4.70
CA ILE A 421 -22.94 28.27 -3.55
C ILE A 421 -24.45 28.29 -3.23
N LEU A 422 -25.08 29.46 -3.29
CA LEU A 422 -26.52 29.58 -3.03
C LEU A 422 -27.36 28.82 -4.06
N ALA A 423 -26.89 28.69 -5.31
CA ALA A 423 -27.55 27.87 -6.33
C ALA A 423 -27.53 26.36 -6.00
N TYR A 424 -26.69 25.92 -5.07
CA TYR A 424 -26.63 24.54 -4.60
C TYR A 424 -27.54 24.28 -3.39
N GLN A 425 -28.12 25.33 -2.81
CA GLN A 425 -29.05 25.19 -1.69
C GLN A 425 -30.31 24.48 -2.15
N HIS A 426 -30.63 23.36 -1.51
CA HIS A 426 -31.78 22.54 -1.89
C HIS A 426 -33.07 23.12 -1.27
N PRO A 427 -34.21 23.12 -2.00
CA PRO A 427 -35.48 23.63 -1.48
C PRO A 427 -35.96 22.94 -0.19
N ASP A 428 -35.64 21.65 -0.02
CA ASP A 428 -35.98 20.89 1.19
C ASP A 428 -34.95 21.02 2.32
N GLY A 429 -33.91 21.83 2.16
CA GLY A 429 -32.87 22.10 3.15
C GLY A 429 -31.55 21.40 2.91
N GLY A 430 -30.47 22.02 3.38
CA GLY A 430 -29.09 21.62 3.09
C GLY A 430 -28.61 22.09 1.70
N PHE A 431 -27.42 21.65 1.32
CA PHE A 431 -26.81 21.92 0.01
C PHE A 431 -26.44 20.61 -0.68
N GLY A 432 -26.60 20.58 -2.00
CA GLY A 432 -26.18 19.47 -2.86
C GLY A 432 -24.75 19.61 -3.38
N GLY A 433 -24.27 18.59 -4.08
CA GLY A 433 -22.93 18.54 -4.70
C GLY A 433 -22.75 19.46 -5.92
N GLY A 434 -23.86 19.99 -6.44
CA GLY A 434 -23.98 20.89 -7.59
C GLY A 434 -25.46 21.25 -7.81
N PRO A 435 -25.78 22.10 -8.80
CA PRO A 435 -27.15 22.56 -9.03
C PRO A 435 -28.12 21.40 -9.30
N GLY A 436 -29.24 21.37 -8.58
CA GLY A 436 -30.29 20.35 -8.74
C GLY A 436 -29.95 18.97 -8.19
N GLN A 437 -28.78 18.77 -7.57
CA GLN A 437 -28.45 17.53 -6.88
C GLN A 437 -29.14 17.46 -5.49
N LEU A 438 -29.34 16.24 -4.99
CA LEU A 438 -29.91 16.01 -3.67
C LEU A 438 -29.04 16.63 -2.56
N PRO A 439 -29.65 17.11 -1.45
CA PRO A 439 -28.89 17.66 -0.34
C PRO A 439 -28.12 16.54 0.36
N HIS A 440 -26.91 16.87 0.82
CA HIS A 440 -26.02 15.91 1.47
C HIS A 440 -25.22 16.61 2.57
N LEU A 441 -24.96 15.92 3.69
CA LEU A 441 -24.32 16.52 4.88
C LEU A 441 -22.93 17.10 4.57
N LEU A 442 -22.11 16.37 3.80
CA LEU A 442 -20.75 16.80 3.42
C LEU A 442 -20.71 18.09 2.57
N PRO A 443 -21.39 18.21 1.40
CA PRO A 443 -21.43 19.47 0.66
C PRO A 443 -22.17 20.60 1.40
N THR A 444 -23.07 20.27 2.35
CA THR A 444 -23.66 21.25 3.27
C THR A 444 -22.58 21.91 4.15
N TYR A 445 -21.70 21.11 4.77
CA TYR A 445 -20.53 21.63 5.50
C TYR A 445 -19.64 22.50 4.61
N ALA A 446 -19.29 22.01 3.41
CA ALA A 446 -18.40 22.75 2.52
C ALA A 446 -19.03 24.07 2.05
N SER A 447 -20.33 24.09 1.77
CA SER A 447 -21.07 25.29 1.36
C SER A 447 -21.11 26.33 2.48
N VAL A 448 -21.45 25.93 3.69
CA VAL A 448 -21.52 26.84 4.85
C VAL A 448 -20.14 27.34 5.24
N SER A 449 -19.11 26.49 5.18
CA SER A 449 -17.72 26.88 5.43
C SER A 449 -17.18 27.84 4.37
N ALA A 450 -17.53 27.63 3.10
CA ALA A 450 -17.20 28.57 2.03
C ALA A 450 -17.91 29.92 2.22
N LEU A 451 -19.20 29.91 2.59
CA LEU A 451 -19.95 31.13 2.94
C LEU A 451 -19.40 31.82 4.18
N ALA A 452 -18.80 31.10 5.14
CA ALA A 452 -18.09 31.71 6.27
C ALA A 452 -16.89 32.55 5.80
N ILE A 453 -16.22 32.14 4.72
CA ILE A 453 -15.04 32.82 4.16
C ILE A 453 -15.43 34.01 3.27
N VAL A 454 -16.39 33.84 2.36
CA VAL A 454 -16.73 34.88 1.36
C VAL A 454 -17.98 35.70 1.69
N GLY A 455 -18.85 35.16 2.53
CA GLY A 455 -20.14 35.74 2.86
C GLY A 455 -20.08 36.88 3.87
N ARG A 456 -21.23 37.50 4.07
CA ARG A 456 -21.47 38.65 4.94
C ARG A 456 -22.97 38.77 5.27
N PRO A 457 -23.35 39.56 6.28
CA PRO A 457 -24.74 39.93 6.51
C PRO A 457 -25.34 40.74 5.36
N GLY A 458 -26.65 40.70 5.22
CA GLY A 458 -27.44 41.53 4.30
C GLY A 458 -27.86 40.85 3.00
N GLU A 459 -28.60 41.59 2.19
CA GLU A 459 -29.03 41.17 0.86
C GLU A 459 -27.81 40.83 -0.02
N ASN A 460 -27.88 39.70 -0.71
CA ASN A 460 -26.78 39.14 -1.52
C ASN A 460 -25.49 38.84 -0.73
N GLY A 461 -25.56 38.85 0.61
CA GLY A 461 -24.42 38.59 1.49
C GLY A 461 -24.09 37.12 1.66
N GLY A 462 -25.02 36.21 1.37
CA GLY A 462 -24.87 34.76 1.50
C GLY A 462 -25.32 34.23 2.84
N TRP A 463 -25.16 34.97 3.94
CA TRP A 463 -25.52 34.48 5.29
C TRP A 463 -27.02 34.47 5.54
N ASP A 464 -27.72 35.55 5.19
CA ASP A 464 -29.17 35.67 5.39
C ASP A 464 -30.00 34.80 4.44
N GLN A 465 -29.40 34.36 3.34
CA GLN A 465 -30.03 33.52 2.34
C GLN A 465 -29.95 32.02 2.71
N ILE A 466 -29.25 31.66 3.79
CA ILE A 466 -29.24 30.28 4.31
C ILE A 466 -30.57 30.02 5.03
N ASN A 467 -31.36 29.09 4.52
CA ASN A 467 -32.61 28.68 5.14
C ASN A 467 -32.35 27.74 6.33
N ARG A 468 -32.08 28.34 7.50
CA ARG A 468 -31.76 27.64 8.75
C ARG A 468 -32.84 26.63 9.16
N GLN A 469 -34.12 26.99 9.00
CA GLN A 469 -35.23 26.10 9.35
C GLN A 469 -35.24 24.86 8.46
N LYS A 470 -35.06 25.03 7.15
CA LYS A 470 -34.97 23.89 6.21
C LYS A 470 -33.72 23.05 6.45
N CYS A 471 -32.58 23.66 6.76
CA CYS A 471 -31.37 22.92 7.15
C CYS A 471 -31.61 22.07 8.41
N TYR A 472 -32.28 22.61 9.43
CA TYR A 472 -32.64 21.84 10.63
C TYR A 472 -33.58 20.67 10.30
N GLU A 473 -34.64 20.91 9.51
CA GLU A 473 -35.55 19.86 9.06
C GLU A 473 -34.81 18.77 8.27
N PHE A 474 -33.84 19.14 7.44
CA PHE A 474 -32.98 18.19 6.73
C PHE A 474 -32.14 17.36 7.71
N PHE A 475 -31.48 17.99 8.68
CA PHE A 475 -30.69 17.29 9.70
C PHE A 475 -31.52 16.33 10.54
N MET A 476 -32.73 16.71 10.93
CA MET A 476 -33.66 15.82 11.63
C MET A 476 -34.09 14.61 10.78
N ARG A 477 -34.25 14.77 9.46
CA ARG A 477 -34.50 13.62 8.56
C ARG A 477 -33.29 12.68 8.45
N MET A 478 -32.08 13.18 8.65
CA MET A 478 -30.85 12.38 8.60
C MET A 478 -30.57 11.65 9.92
N LYS A 479 -31.13 12.14 11.03
CA LYS A 479 -30.95 11.56 12.38
C LYS A 479 -31.45 10.12 12.43
N GLN A 480 -30.61 9.22 12.93
CA GLN A 480 -30.97 7.82 13.17
C GLN A 480 -31.27 7.58 14.66
N PRO A 481 -32.08 6.56 14.99
CA PRO A 481 -32.42 6.26 16.40
C PRO A 481 -31.22 5.92 17.29
N ASP A 482 -30.10 5.48 16.70
CA ASP A 482 -28.88 5.13 17.43
C ASP A 482 -27.96 6.32 17.74
N GLY A 483 -28.37 7.53 17.33
CA GLY A 483 -27.61 8.77 17.50
C GLY A 483 -26.70 9.11 16.32
N SER A 484 -26.58 8.22 15.33
CA SER A 484 -25.84 8.46 14.09
C SER A 484 -26.66 9.26 13.08
N PHE A 485 -26.04 9.60 11.93
CA PHE A 485 -26.70 10.32 10.85
C PHE A 485 -26.38 9.67 9.50
N ILE A 486 -27.41 9.43 8.68
CA ILE A 486 -27.23 9.12 7.26
C ILE A 486 -26.81 10.38 6.51
N VAL A 487 -25.92 10.27 5.53
CA VAL A 487 -25.35 11.47 4.87
C VAL A 487 -26.28 12.12 3.83
N ASN A 488 -27.19 11.34 3.27
CA ASN A 488 -28.38 11.77 2.53
C ASN A 488 -29.44 10.64 2.60
N LYS A 489 -30.59 10.80 1.94
CA LYS A 489 -31.62 9.76 1.88
C LYS A 489 -31.08 8.49 1.20
N ASP A 490 -31.20 7.36 1.89
CA ASP A 490 -30.80 6.02 1.41
C ASP A 490 -29.27 5.82 1.23
N ALA A 491 -28.43 6.63 1.91
CA ALA A 491 -26.97 6.54 1.85
C ALA A 491 -26.32 6.03 3.15
N GLU A 492 -24.99 6.11 3.20
CA GLU A 492 -24.17 5.58 4.29
C GLU A 492 -24.34 6.34 5.61
N VAL A 493 -24.00 5.65 6.69
CA VAL A 493 -23.82 6.20 8.04
C VAL A 493 -22.34 6.12 8.41
N ASP A 494 -21.74 7.27 8.70
CA ASP A 494 -20.42 7.34 9.32
C ASP A 494 -20.19 8.69 10.03
N VAL A 495 -19.10 8.77 10.78
CA VAL A 495 -18.73 9.94 11.59
C VAL A 495 -18.48 11.21 10.75
N ARG A 496 -18.26 11.13 9.44
CA ARG A 496 -18.13 12.34 8.58
C ARG A 496 -19.44 13.09 8.53
N GLY A 497 -20.55 12.37 8.37
CA GLY A 497 -21.90 12.95 8.39
C GLY A 497 -22.16 13.68 9.70
N THR A 498 -21.82 13.04 10.83
CA THR A 498 -21.94 13.62 12.17
C THR A 498 -21.12 14.91 12.30
N TYR A 499 -19.84 14.89 11.93
CA TYR A 499 -18.98 16.06 11.99
C TYR A 499 -19.49 17.22 11.11
N CYS A 500 -19.83 16.93 9.86
CA CYS A 500 -20.31 17.95 8.92
C CYS A 500 -21.60 18.61 9.41
N LEU A 501 -22.52 17.81 9.97
CA LEU A 501 -23.76 18.30 10.57
C LEU A 501 -23.47 19.17 11.78
N LEU A 502 -22.67 18.70 12.74
CA LEU A 502 -22.40 19.41 13.99
C LEU A 502 -21.69 20.74 13.74
N VAL A 503 -20.69 20.78 12.85
CA VAL A 503 -20.06 22.04 12.48
C VAL A 503 -21.07 23.01 11.87
N THR A 504 -21.84 22.54 10.89
CA THR A 504 -22.83 23.40 10.21
C THR A 504 -23.87 23.93 11.19
N ALA A 505 -24.40 23.04 12.04
CA ALA A 505 -25.43 23.38 12.99
C ALA A 505 -24.91 24.33 14.08
N THR A 506 -23.64 24.17 14.48
CA THR A 506 -22.97 25.07 15.42
C THR A 506 -22.82 26.46 14.82
N LEU A 507 -22.26 26.58 13.60
CA LEU A 507 -22.04 27.87 12.93
C LEU A 507 -23.34 28.64 12.67
N LEU A 508 -24.44 27.93 12.37
CA LEU A 508 -25.72 28.52 12.04
C LEU A 508 -26.66 28.73 13.24
N ASP A 509 -26.24 28.34 14.45
CA ASP A 509 -27.07 28.39 15.67
C ASP A 509 -28.38 27.59 15.54
N ILE A 510 -28.28 26.34 15.09
CA ILE A 510 -29.41 25.43 14.87
C ILE A 510 -29.25 24.06 15.56
N LEU A 511 -28.34 23.94 16.53
CA LEU A 511 -28.27 22.76 17.38
C LEU A 511 -29.40 22.78 18.44
N THR A 512 -29.96 21.61 18.72
CA THR A 512 -30.95 21.39 19.77
C THR A 512 -30.62 20.10 20.53
N PRO A 513 -31.04 19.96 21.80
CA PRO A 513 -30.87 18.70 22.54
C PRO A 513 -31.44 17.48 21.79
N GLU A 514 -32.61 17.65 21.17
CA GLU A 514 -33.25 16.61 20.35
C GLU A 514 -32.38 16.17 19.17
N LEU A 515 -31.82 17.12 18.41
CA LEU A 515 -31.01 16.82 17.24
C LEU A 515 -29.79 15.96 17.60
N VAL A 516 -29.13 16.25 18.73
CA VAL A 516 -27.88 15.58 19.13
C VAL A 516 -28.06 14.43 20.12
N GLU A 517 -29.30 14.09 20.46
CA GLU A 517 -29.60 12.99 21.39
C GLU A 517 -28.96 11.67 20.92
N GLY A 518 -28.23 11.00 21.80
CA GLY A 518 -27.57 9.72 21.52
C GLY A 518 -26.27 9.82 20.69
N THR A 519 -25.95 10.97 20.10
CA THR A 519 -24.80 11.13 19.20
C THR A 519 -23.46 10.84 19.89
N SER A 520 -23.30 11.24 21.15
CA SER A 520 -22.09 10.91 21.91
C SER A 520 -21.94 9.40 22.17
N GLY A 521 -23.06 8.68 22.32
CA GLY A 521 -23.05 7.22 22.43
C GLY A 521 -22.53 6.56 21.15
N PHE A 522 -23.01 7.02 19.99
CA PHE A 522 -22.53 6.58 18.68
C PHE A 522 -21.04 6.89 18.48
N LEU A 523 -20.59 8.11 18.79
CA LEU A 523 -19.16 8.46 18.66
C LEU A 523 -18.28 7.58 19.52
N ARG A 524 -18.66 7.35 20.79
CA ARG A 524 -17.93 6.46 21.70
C ARG A 524 -17.79 5.05 21.12
N SER A 525 -18.85 4.50 20.54
CA SER A 525 -18.81 3.15 19.98
C SER A 525 -17.97 3.02 18.71
N CYS A 526 -17.58 4.14 18.08
CA CYS A 526 -16.66 4.13 16.94
C CYS A 526 -15.18 4.04 17.37
N GLN A 527 -14.84 4.17 18.66
CA GLN A 527 -13.44 4.05 19.10
C GLN A 527 -12.97 2.59 19.05
N THR A 528 -11.86 2.34 18.37
CA THR A 528 -11.30 1.00 18.15
C THR A 528 -10.34 0.57 19.26
N TYR A 529 -9.91 -0.69 19.20
CA TYR A 529 -8.88 -1.21 20.10
C TYR A 529 -7.52 -0.49 19.97
N GLU A 530 -7.20 0.04 18.77
CA GLU A 530 -5.96 0.76 18.48
C GLU A 530 -5.91 2.10 19.21
N GLY A 531 -7.07 2.72 19.45
CA GLY A 531 -7.22 4.01 20.13
C GLY A 531 -7.84 5.11 19.27
N GLY A 532 -7.63 5.07 17.96
CA GLY A 532 -8.34 5.93 16.99
C GLY A 532 -9.76 5.42 16.69
N PHE A 533 -10.49 6.14 15.85
CA PHE A 533 -11.90 5.88 15.56
C PHE A 533 -12.09 5.33 14.15
N ALA A 534 -12.99 4.36 14.05
CA ALA A 534 -13.48 3.82 12.79
C ALA A 534 -14.54 4.73 12.17
N SER A 535 -14.95 4.40 10.95
CA SER A 535 -15.98 5.14 10.23
C SER A 535 -17.33 5.14 10.96
N SER A 536 -17.70 4.01 11.54
CA SER A 536 -19.02 3.81 12.14
C SER A 536 -18.96 2.69 13.17
N SER A 537 -20.11 2.36 13.75
CA SER A 537 -20.31 1.21 14.65
C SER A 537 -21.69 0.61 14.39
N HIS A 538 -21.86 -0.68 14.65
CA HIS A 538 -23.11 -1.37 14.37
C HIS A 538 -24.04 -1.35 15.58
N PRO A 539 -25.22 -0.72 15.52
CA PRO A 539 -26.23 -0.82 16.57
C PRO A 539 -27.02 -2.13 16.46
N TYR A 540 -27.54 -2.61 17.60
CA TYR A 540 -28.56 -3.65 17.65
C TYR A 540 -29.91 -3.02 18.00
N TYR A 541 -30.99 -3.47 17.38
CA TYR A 541 -32.32 -2.92 17.58
C TYR A 541 -33.29 -3.95 18.16
N SER A 542 -34.24 -3.48 18.97
CA SER A 542 -35.36 -4.29 19.42
C SER A 542 -36.26 -4.66 18.24
N ALA A 543 -36.97 -5.79 18.38
CA ALA A 543 -37.96 -6.24 17.40
C ALA A 543 -39.32 -5.55 17.53
N ASP A 544 -39.39 -4.40 18.21
CA ASP A 544 -40.62 -3.63 18.40
C ASP A 544 -40.98 -2.82 17.15
N ASP A 545 -42.26 -2.42 17.00
CA ASP A 545 -42.73 -1.56 15.89
C ASP A 545 -41.97 -0.23 15.79
N VAL A 546 -41.43 0.26 16.91
CA VAL A 546 -40.49 1.38 16.98
C VAL A 546 -39.14 0.83 17.44
N PRO A 547 -38.17 0.65 16.51
CA PRO A 547 -36.87 0.06 16.84
C PRO A 547 -36.15 0.88 17.91
N ARG A 548 -35.92 0.29 19.08
CA ARG A 548 -35.11 0.89 20.15
C ARG A 548 -33.72 0.30 20.12
N VAL A 549 -32.72 1.13 20.35
CA VAL A 549 -31.33 0.67 20.36
C VAL A 549 -31.08 -0.10 21.64
N LEU A 550 -30.64 -1.33 21.49
CA LEU A 550 -30.37 -2.23 22.58
C LEU A 550 -29.00 -1.89 23.23
N PRO A 551 -28.82 -2.22 24.54
CA PRO A 551 -27.64 -1.79 25.30
C PRO A 551 -26.37 -2.63 25.03
N GLU A 552 -26.39 -3.59 24.10
CA GLU A 552 -25.22 -4.42 23.80
C GLU A 552 -24.07 -3.59 23.22
N VAL A 553 -22.87 -4.17 23.30
CA VAL A 553 -21.66 -3.59 22.74
C VAL A 553 -21.82 -3.44 21.23
N ARG A 554 -21.79 -2.19 20.77
CA ARG A 554 -21.82 -1.85 19.34
C ARG A 554 -20.42 -2.09 18.74
N PRO A 555 -20.20 -3.11 17.89
CA PRO A 555 -18.89 -3.34 17.30
C PRO A 555 -18.53 -2.24 16.31
N THR A 556 -17.26 -1.83 16.30
CA THR A 556 -16.74 -0.85 15.33
C THR A 556 -16.77 -1.40 13.91
N LEU A 557 -17.13 -0.56 12.93
CA LEU A 557 -17.14 -0.88 11.51
C LEU A 557 -15.95 -0.20 10.82
N GLY A 558 -14.82 -0.93 10.77
CA GLY A 558 -13.58 -0.51 10.12
C GLY A 558 -12.40 -0.32 11.08
N GLU A 559 -11.27 0.06 10.51
CA GLU A 559 -10.01 0.35 11.23
C GLU A 559 -9.99 1.78 11.78
N ALA A 560 -9.14 2.03 12.78
CA ALA A 560 -8.85 3.39 13.20
C ALA A 560 -8.28 4.20 12.03
N HIS A 561 -8.83 5.39 11.75
CA HIS A 561 -8.42 6.19 10.60
C HIS A 561 -8.35 7.68 10.91
N GLY A 562 -7.30 8.37 10.44
CA GLY A 562 -7.04 9.79 10.75
C GLY A 562 -8.23 10.69 10.47
N GLY A 563 -8.78 10.61 9.25
CA GLY A 563 -9.99 11.36 8.89
C GLY A 563 -11.20 11.09 9.81
N TYR A 564 -11.50 9.83 10.13
CA TYR A 564 -12.63 9.48 11.00
C TYR A 564 -12.36 9.86 12.47
N THR A 565 -11.14 9.66 12.96
CA THR A 565 -10.69 10.14 14.27
C THR A 565 -10.85 11.66 14.38
N SER A 566 -10.43 12.42 13.37
CA SER A 566 -10.62 13.88 13.33
C SER A 566 -12.10 14.27 13.43
N CYS A 567 -12.94 13.65 12.60
CA CYS A 567 -14.38 13.89 12.62
C CYS A 567 -14.98 13.55 13.99
N ALA A 568 -14.62 12.40 14.57
CA ALA A 568 -15.16 11.94 15.83
C ALA A 568 -14.74 12.84 17.01
N ILE A 569 -13.47 13.26 17.07
CA ILE A 569 -12.96 14.08 18.16
C ILE A 569 -13.45 15.52 18.09
N ALA A 570 -13.46 16.13 16.90
CA ALA A 570 -14.06 17.45 16.75
C ALA A 570 -15.56 17.42 17.09
N SER A 571 -16.27 16.37 16.68
CA SER A 571 -17.68 16.15 17.07
C SER A 571 -17.85 15.98 18.57
N TRP A 572 -16.95 15.24 19.22
CA TRP A 572 -16.97 15.03 20.67
C TRP A 572 -16.88 16.36 21.43
N VAL A 573 -15.90 17.20 21.06
CA VAL A 573 -15.70 18.52 21.67
C VAL A 573 -16.88 19.46 21.39
N LEU A 574 -17.48 19.41 20.20
CA LEU A 574 -18.68 20.20 19.86
C LEU A 574 -19.91 19.80 20.68
N LEU A 575 -19.98 18.56 21.17
CA LEU A 575 -21.11 18.04 21.94
C LEU A 575 -21.00 18.29 23.45
N GLU A 576 -19.84 18.71 23.97
CA GLU A 576 -19.66 18.90 25.42
C GLU A 576 -20.72 19.80 26.09
N PRO A 577 -21.18 20.92 25.49
CA PRO A 577 -22.26 21.73 26.07
C PRO A 577 -23.59 20.98 26.25
N TYR A 578 -23.79 19.89 25.50
CA TYR A 578 -25.00 19.07 25.50
C TYR A 578 -24.88 17.83 26.40
N GLN A 579 -23.65 17.45 26.80
CA GLN A 579 -23.40 16.33 27.72
C GLN A 579 -23.58 16.73 29.19
N GLN A 580 -23.24 17.96 29.58
CA GLN A 580 -23.23 18.39 30.99
C GLN A 580 -24.04 19.68 31.26
N PRO A 581 -25.34 19.78 30.91
CA PRO A 581 -26.08 21.04 30.97
C PRO A 581 -26.14 21.69 32.38
N GLU A 582 -26.08 20.91 33.47
CA GLU A 582 -26.18 21.41 34.85
C GLU A 582 -24.82 21.62 35.56
N GLY A 583 -23.73 21.03 35.05
CA GLY A 583 -22.38 21.16 35.63
C GLY A 583 -21.63 22.44 35.24
N ILE A 584 -22.16 23.22 34.29
CA ILE A 584 -21.44 24.28 33.57
C ILE A 584 -21.22 25.56 34.42
N ILE A 585 -21.84 25.69 35.60
CA ILE A 585 -21.61 26.84 36.51
C ILE A 585 -20.46 26.57 37.52
N PHE A 586 -20.04 25.31 37.74
CA PHE A 586 -19.16 24.95 38.87
C PHE A 586 -17.70 24.60 38.53
N THR A 587 -17.25 24.70 37.27
CA THR A 587 -15.85 24.45 36.90
C THR A 587 -14.87 25.56 37.31
N TYR A 588 -15.32 26.60 38.03
CA TYR A 588 -14.43 27.65 38.54
C TYR A 588 -13.69 27.27 39.84
N ILE A 589 -13.91 26.07 40.40
CA ILE A 589 -13.20 25.59 41.58
C ILE A 589 -12.65 24.19 41.25
N ARG A 590 -11.33 24.09 41.04
CA ARG A 590 -10.60 22.82 41.05
C ARG A 590 -10.94 22.08 42.36
N SER A 591 -11.85 21.12 42.31
CA SER A 591 -11.95 20.06 43.30
C SER A 591 -12.03 18.72 42.58
N PRO A 592 -11.14 17.75 42.87
CA PRO A 592 -11.05 16.46 42.17
C PRO A 592 -12.20 15.49 42.51
N SER A 593 -13.32 15.99 43.02
CA SER A 593 -14.41 15.19 43.58
C SER A 593 -15.80 15.76 43.25
N CYS A 594 -15.98 16.38 42.08
CA CYS A 594 -17.32 16.66 41.56
C CYS A 594 -17.91 15.37 40.96
N LEU A 595 -19.03 14.94 41.56
CA LEU A 595 -19.82 13.77 41.25
C LEU A 595 -20.09 13.70 39.74
N PHE A 596 -19.36 12.83 39.04
CA PHE A 596 -19.66 12.45 37.66
C PHE A 596 -21.02 11.77 37.65
N ILE A 597 -21.93 12.17 36.77
CA ILE A 597 -23.09 11.34 36.47
C ILE A 597 -22.53 10.07 35.80
N GLU A 598 -22.65 8.91 36.44
CA GLU A 598 -22.11 7.63 35.93
C GLU A 598 -22.66 7.23 34.54
N SER A 599 -23.70 7.92 34.05
CA SER A 599 -24.40 7.61 32.79
C SER A 599 -23.77 8.16 31.52
N ASP A 600 -22.83 9.11 31.57
CA ASP A 600 -22.30 9.74 30.35
C ASP A 600 -21.30 8.83 29.61
N PRO A 601 -21.36 8.74 28.27
CA PRO A 601 -20.41 7.98 27.49
C PRO A 601 -18.99 8.58 27.63
N LYS A 602 -17.98 7.73 27.85
CA LYS A 602 -16.56 8.13 27.95
C LYS A 602 -15.72 7.50 26.85
N ILE A 603 -14.85 8.30 26.23
CA ILE A 603 -13.79 7.83 25.30
C ILE A 603 -12.48 7.58 26.05
N ASN A 604 -11.64 6.70 25.52
CA ASN A 604 -10.32 6.43 26.07
C ASN A 604 -9.29 7.41 25.47
N VAL A 605 -9.09 8.56 26.13
CA VAL A 605 -8.17 9.61 25.69
C VAL A 605 -6.71 9.14 25.66
N LYS A 606 -6.29 8.31 26.62
CA LYS A 606 -4.90 7.79 26.66
C LYS A 606 -4.57 6.95 25.42
N LYS A 607 -5.46 6.04 25.02
CA LYS A 607 -5.29 5.25 23.79
C LYS A 607 -5.35 6.10 22.53
N LEU A 608 -6.24 7.09 22.50
CA LEU A 608 -6.35 8.03 21.40
C LEU A 608 -5.05 8.82 21.18
N VAL A 609 -4.49 9.39 22.25
CA VAL A 609 -3.23 10.15 22.18
C VAL A 609 -2.11 9.25 21.68
N ARG A 610 -1.95 8.06 22.25
CA ARG A 610 -0.96 7.06 21.80
C ARG A 610 -1.12 6.73 20.30
N TRP A 611 -2.35 6.50 19.85
CA TRP A 611 -2.62 6.17 18.45
C TRP A 611 -2.27 7.34 17.53
N ALA A 612 -2.76 8.54 17.86
CA ALA A 612 -2.54 9.74 17.03
C ALA A 612 -1.05 10.10 16.92
N THR A 613 -0.29 10.03 18.02
CA THR A 613 1.16 10.29 18.00
C THR A 613 1.92 9.21 17.24
N GLY A 614 1.48 7.95 17.34
CA GLY A 614 2.04 6.83 16.59
C GLY A 614 1.80 6.90 15.06
N MET A 615 0.94 7.79 14.58
CA MET A 615 0.71 7.99 13.14
C MET A 615 1.72 8.94 12.49
N GLN A 616 2.58 9.62 13.26
CA GLN A 616 3.65 10.43 12.67
C GLN A 616 4.72 9.50 12.09
N GLY A 617 5.07 9.73 10.82
CA GLY A 617 6.10 8.98 10.13
C GLY A 617 7.49 9.21 10.71
N LEU A 618 8.37 8.25 10.47
CA LEU A 618 9.77 8.35 10.90
C LEU A 618 10.54 9.38 10.06
N PRO A 619 11.75 9.82 10.49
CA PRO A 619 12.54 10.79 9.73
C PRO A 619 12.79 10.42 8.26
N ILE A 620 12.92 9.11 7.96
CA ILE A 620 13.11 8.61 6.59
C ILE A 620 11.88 8.82 5.70
N GLU A 621 10.68 8.91 6.29
CA GLU A 621 9.43 9.27 5.62
C GLU A 621 9.15 10.78 5.70
N GLY A 622 10.12 11.57 6.19
CA GLY A 622 10.06 13.02 6.29
C GLY A 622 9.17 13.57 7.41
N GLY A 623 8.64 12.73 8.29
CA GLY A 623 7.84 13.14 9.45
C GLY A 623 6.44 13.70 9.14
N GLY A 624 5.90 13.38 7.96
CA GLY A 624 4.47 13.53 7.66
C GLY A 624 3.63 12.47 8.37
N PHE A 625 2.30 12.58 8.32
CA PHE A 625 1.40 11.63 8.97
C PHE A 625 0.89 10.55 8.02
N ARG A 626 0.72 9.32 8.52
CA ARG A 626 -0.04 8.26 7.85
C ARG A 626 -1.46 8.21 8.37
N GLY A 627 -2.42 7.84 7.53
CA GLY A 627 -3.84 7.81 7.94
C GLY A 627 -4.20 6.66 8.87
N ARG A 628 -3.45 5.56 8.81
CA ARG A 628 -3.70 4.31 9.53
C ARG A 628 -2.40 3.53 9.72
N SER A 629 -2.41 2.63 10.70
CA SER A 629 -1.32 1.70 10.99
C SER A 629 -0.84 0.98 9.71
N ASN A 630 0.47 0.96 9.50
CA ASN A 630 1.14 0.36 8.33
C ASN A 630 0.79 0.91 6.94
N LYS A 631 0.10 2.05 6.84
CA LYS A 631 -0.08 2.77 5.56
C LYS A 631 1.01 3.84 5.36
N LEU A 632 1.11 4.34 4.14
CA LEU A 632 2.08 5.38 3.76
C LEU A 632 1.73 6.74 4.38
N VAL A 633 2.75 7.57 4.56
CA VAL A 633 2.56 9.01 4.84
C VAL A 633 1.84 9.70 3.68
N ASP A 634 1.01 10.69 4.00
CA ASP A 634 0.25 11.50 3.05
C ASP A 634 -0.01 12.89 3.64
N GLY A 635 0.27 13.92 2.84
CA GLY A 635 0.20 15.32 3.23
C GLY A 635 -1.17 15.78 3.74
N CYS A 636 -2.28 15.13 3.35
CA CYS A 636 -3.59 15.50 3.89
C CYS A 636 -3.75 15.15 5.38
N TYR A 637 -3.04 14.14 5.89
CA TYR A 637 -3.07 13.80 7.31
C TYR A 637 -2.30 14.78 8.18
N SER A 638 -1.56 15.72 7.58
CA SER A 638 -1.06 16.90 8.30
C SER A 638 -2.21 17.63 9.00
N TRP A 639 -3.39 17.72 8.38
CA TRP A 639 -4.59 18.24 9.03
C TRP A 639 -5.34 17.17 9.81
N TRP A 640 -5.70 16.05 9.17
CA TRP A 640 -6.59 15.08 9.82
C TRP A 640 -5.99 14.41 11.07
N ILE A 641 -4.67 14.43 11.23
CA ILE A 641 -4.01 13.95 12.46
C ILE A 641 -3.23 15.07 13.12
N GLY A 642 -2.37 15.79 12.40
CA GLY A 642 -1.63 16.91 13.00
C GLY A 642 -2.55 18.01 13.54
N GLY A 643 -3.66 18.29 12.85
CA GLY A 643 -4.71 19.21 13.28
C GLY A 643 -5.48 18.79 14.54
N LEU A 644 -5.35 17.53 15.00
CA LEU A 644 -5.95 17.07 16.25
C LEU A 644 -5.22 17.58 17.49
N GLU A 645 -3.95 17.99 17.37
CA GLU A 645 -3.12 18.33 18.54
C GLU A 645 -3.83 19.28 19.53
N PRO A 646 -4.44 20.40 19.10
CA PRO A 646 -5.13 21.30 20.02
C PRO A 646 -6.30 20.63 20.76
N LEU A 647 -7.02 19.73 20.07
CA LEU A 647 -8.16 19.01 20.65
C LEU A 647 -7.70 17.92 21.61
N LEU A 648 -6.58 17.26 21.33
CA LEU A 648 -5.99 16.26 22.22
C LEU A 648 -5.48 16.90 23.51
N LEU A 649 -4.84 18.06 23.42
CA LEU A 649 -4.40 18.83 24.58
C LEU A 649 -5.59 19.27 25.44
N GLU A 650 -6.65 19.81 24.81
CA GLU A 650 -7.90 20.15 25.50
C GLU A 650 -8.51 18.94 26.22
N LEU A 651 -8.60 17.77 25.57
CA LEU A 651 -9.13 16.54 26.17
C LEU A 651 -8.26 16.00 27.32
N LEU A 652 -6.97 16.33 27.34
CA LEU A 652 -6.06 16.03 28.45
C LEU A 652 -6.16 17.07 29.58
N GLY A 653 -6.89 18.17 29.37
CA GLY A 653 -6.94 19.31 30.29
C GLY A 653 -5.62 20.11 30.32
N LEU A 654 -4.87 20.09 29.23
CA LEU A 654 -3.55 20.73 29.10
C LEU A 654 -3.60 21.89 28.10
N GLY A 655 -2.78 22.91 28.35
CA GLY A 655 -2.55 23.98 27.38
C GLY A 655 -3.62 25.07 27.31
N ASN A 656 -4.51 25.14 28.31
CA ASN A 656 -5.64 26.08 28.38
C ASN A 656 -5.29 27.44 29.00
N GLU A 657 -4.09 27.55 29.60
CA GLU A 657 -3.56 28.79 30.17
C GLU A 657 -2.54 29.44 29.23
N GLU A 658 -2.55 30.77 29.21
CA GLU A 658 -1.63 31.59 28.43
C GLU A 658 -0.23 31.47 29.05
N GLY A 659 0.77 31.06 28.25
CA GLY A 659 2.15 30.89 28.74
C GLY A 659 2.45 29.60 29.52
N GLU A 660 1.47 28.75 29.84
CA GLU A 660 1.77 27.39 30.35
C GLU A 660 2.31 26.54 29.20
N THR A 661 3.63 26.30 29.21
CA THR A 661 4.37 25.53 28.20
C THR A 661 4.78 24.14 28.67
N GLU A 662 4.54 23.79 29.94
CA GLU A 662 5.04 22.55 30.55
C GLU A 662 3.92 21.51 30.76
N VAL A 663 4.20 20.27 30.36
CA VAL A 663 3.35 19.12 30.69
C VAL A 663 3.68 18.65 32.11
N PRO A 664 2.71 18.51 33.02
CA PRO A 664 2.93 17.83 34.29
C PRO A 664 3.34 16.37 34.03
N SER A 665 4.50 15.97 34.56
CA SER A 665 5.09 14.63 34.44
C SER A 665 4.31 13.56 35.22
N HIS A 666 3.05 13.31 34.88
CA HIS A 666 2.23 12.27 35.53
C HIS A 666 1.46 11.40 34.53
N VAL A 667 2.17 10.85 33.54
CA VAL A 667 1.72 9.63 32.83
C VAL A 667 2.91 8.67 32.66
N THR A 668 3.44 8.17 33.77
CA THR A 668 4.20 6.91 33.79
C THR A 668 3.84 6.15 35.07
N GLU A 669 3.05 5.08 34.93
CA GLU A 669 3.18 3.94 35.83
C GLU A 669 4.21 3.03 35.17
N GLU A 670 5.46 3.12 35.63
CA GLU A 670 6.24 1.98 36.12
C GLU A 670 7.61 2.49 36.57
N THR A 671 7.93 2.15 37.81
CA THR A 671 9.18 2.32 38.54
C THR A 671 10.34 1.61 37.85
N ASP A 672 11.44 2.28 37.55
CA ASP A 672 12.71 2.11 38.28
C ASP A 672 13.92 2.72 37.55
N SER A 673 14.84 3.18 38.39
CA SER A 673 16.24 3.56 38.15
C SER A 673 16.52 5.01 37.73
N GLU A 674 17.13 5.68 38.70
CA GLU A 674 17.59 7.06 38.69
C GLU A 674 18.78 7.32 37.75
N SER A 675 18.93 8.61 37.46
CA SER A 675 20.15 9.30 36.98
C SER A 675 20.39 9.33 35.47
N ALA A 676 19.77 10.31 34.82
CA ALA A 676 20.43 11.26 33.90
C ALA A 676 19.38 12.06 33.12
N TRP A 677 18.79 13.07 33.74
CA TRP A 677 17.99 14.07 33.01
C TRP A 677 18.56 15.45 33.33
N SER A 678 19.68 15.81 32.68
CA SER A 678 20.10 17.20 32.62
C SER A 678 19.34 17.90 31.49
N ASP A 679 18.60 18.92 31.86
CA ASP A 679 18.25 20.13 31.10
C ASP A 679 18.48 20.05 29.58
N CYS A 680 17.39 19.86 28.84
CA CYS A 680 17.31 20.35 27.47
C CYS A 680 16.09 21.27 27.32
N ASP A 681 16.38 22.56 27.21
CA ASP A 681 15.50 23.63 26.71
C ASP A 681 14.73 23.16 25.46
N TYR A 682 13.43 22.86 25.59
CA TYR A 682 12.50 22.83 24.46
C TYR A 682 11.15 23.41 24.91
N GLY A 683 10.60 24.31 24.08
CA GLY A 683 9.41 25.11 24.35
C GLY A 683 8.07 24.34 24.40
N PRO A 684 6.94 24.99 24.03
CA PRO A 684 5.56 24.61 24.41
C PRO A 684 5.23 23.14 24.18
N ALA A 685 4.52 22.52 25.13
CA ALA A 685 3.93 21.18 25.09
C ALA A 685 3.45 20.78 23.69
N ALA A 686 4.28 20.03 22.96
CA ALA A 686 3.98 19.50 21.65
C ALA A 686 3.76 17.99 21.75
N LEU A 687 2.65 17.49 21.21
CA LEU A 687 2.39 16.04 21.14
C LEU A 687 3.06 15.41 19.93
N PHE A 688 3.40 16.21 18.93
CA PHE A 688 4.01 15.78 17.66
C PHE A 688 5.27 16.57 17.34
N ASP A 689 6.15 16.03 16.49
CA ASP A 689 7.29 16.77 15.97
C ASP A 689 6.81 17.79 14.91
N LYS A 690 6.57 19.02 15.38
CA LYS A 690 6.13 20.15 14.55
C LYS A 690 7.16 20.52 13.49
N THR A 691 8.45 20.41 13.80
CA THR A 691 9.53 20.77 12.87
C THR A 691 9.53 19.84 11.67
N SER A 692 9.42 18.53 11.91
CA SER A 692 9.37 17.55 10.82
C SER A 692 8.09 17.66 9.99
N LEU A 693 6.94 17.97 10.60
CA LEU A 693 5.71 18.20 9.83
C LEU A 693 5.79 19.44 8.93
N GLN A 694 6.39 20.53 9.43
CA GLN A 694 6.68 21.71 8.62
C GLN A 694 7.63 21.38 7.46
N ARG A 695 8.68 20.58 7.72
CA ARG A 695 9.61 20.13 6.69
C ARG A 695 8.91 19.27 5.63
N PHE A 696 8.08 18.32 6.03
CA PHE A 696 7.32 17.47 5.11
C PHE A 696 6.50 18.32 4.13
N THR A 697 5.77 19.32 4.66
CA THR A 697 4.97 20.23 3.83
C THR A 697 5.84 20.99 2.83
N LEU A 698 6.94 21.61 3.30
CA LEU A 698 7.79 22.48 2.48
C LEU A 698 8.62 21.70 1.44
N VAL A 699 8.91 20.42 1.69
CA VAL A 699 9.88 19.65 0.89
C VAL A 699 9.19 18.58 0.06
N SER A 700 8.34 17.79 0.71
CA SER A 700 7.71 16.61 0.09
C SER A 700 6.40 16.98 -0.62
N SER A 701 5.62 17.90 -0.05
CA SER A 701 4.26 18.20 -0.55
C SER A 701 4.18 19.33 -1.58
N GLN A 702 5.15 20.24 -1.67
CA GLN A 702 5.06 21.34 -2.66
C GLN A 702 5.25 20.83 -4.09
N VAL A 703 4.51 21.43 -5.03
CA VAL A 703 4.71 21.24 -6.48
C VAL A 703 5.12 22.58 -7.10
N SER A 704 6.17 22.55 -7.93
CA SER A 704 6.77 23.75 -8.54
C SER A 704 5.81 24.55 -9.44
N SER A 705 4.79 23.91 -10.01
CA SER A 705 3.75 24.58 -10.80
C SER A 705 2.62 25.19 -9.95
N GLY A 706 2.69 25.08 -8.63
CA GLY A 706 1.64 25.51 -7.70
C GLY A 706 0.76 24.37 -7.21
N GLY A 707 0.20 24.54 -6.01
CA GLY A 707 -0.54 23.51 -5.27
C GLY A 707 0.37 22.59 -4.44
N LEU A 708 -0.24 21.87 -3.49
CA LEU A 708 0.41 20.82 -2.71
C LEU A 708 -0.26 19.46 -2.99
N ARG A 709 0.45 18.39 -2.68
CA ARG A 709 0.10 16.99 -3.01
C ARG A 709 0.09 16.08 -1.78
N ASP A 710 -0.35 14.84 -2.02
CA ASP A 710 -0.21 13.70 -1.10
C ASP A 710 1.27 13.47 -0.72
N LYS A 711 2.07 13.01 -1.67
CA LYS A 711 3.49 12.65 -1.50
C LYS A 711 4.25 12.82 -2.82
N PRO A 712 5.59 12.75 -2.84
CA PRO A 712 6.37 12.74 -4.08
C PRO A 712 5.83 11.74 -5.12
N GLY A 713 5.81 12.15 -6.39
CA GLY A 713 5.25 11.37 -7.49
C GLY A 713 3.72 11.52 -7.70
N LYS A 714 3.02 12.24 -6.83
CA LYS A 714 1.58 12.55 -7.01
C LYS A 714 1.36 13.98 -7.55
N PRO A 715 0.31 14.21 -8.36
CA PRO A 715 -0.06 15.56 -8.78
C PRO A 715 -0.63 16.37 -7.61
N ALA A 716 -0.56 17.70 -7.71
CA ALA A 716 -1.28 18.58 -6.78
C ALA A 716 -2.78 18.61 -7.10
N ASP A 717 -3.58 18.79 -6.06
CA ASP A 717 -5.03 19.00 -6.13
C ASP A 717 -5.51 19.89 -4.96
N LEU A 718 -6.76 20.38 -5.05
CA LEU A 718 -7.29 21.38 -4.12
C LEU A 718 -7.47 20.81 -2.71
N TYR A 719 -7.82 19.53 -2.62
CA TYR A 719 -7.96 18.79 -1.36
C TYR A 719 -6.61 18.77 -0.62
N HIS A 720 -5.55 18.24 -1.24
CA HIS A 720 -4.23 18.15 -0.62
C HIS A 720 -3.63 19.52 -0.37
N THR A 721 -3.85 20.50 -1.27
CA THR A 721 -3.40 21.88 -1.06
C THR A 721 -3.97 22.45 0.24
N THR A 722 -5.26 22.29 0.47
CA THR A 722 -5.94 22.82 1.65
C THR A 722 -5.48 22.14 2.93
N TYR A 723 -5.46 20.80 2.94
CA TYR A 723 -5.17 20.04 4.16
C TYR A 723 -3.69 20.00 4.52
N ASN A 724 -2.77 20.09 3.54
CA ASN A 724 -1.37 20.36 3.85
C ASN A 724 -1.23 21.75 4.50
N LEU A 725 -1.84 22.80 3.93
CA LEU A 725 -1.74 24.16 4.48
C LEU A 725 -2.36 24.30 5.88
N ALA A 726 -3.48 23.63 6.13
CA ALA A 726 -4.13 23.62 7.44
C ALA A 726 -3.27 22.90 8.49
N GLY A 727 -2.73 21.72 8.16
CA GLY A 727 -1.79 21.01 9.06
C GLY A 727 -0.48 21.77 9.27
N TYR A 728 0.01 22.42 8.22
CA TYR A 728 1.17 23.30 8.29
C TYR A 728 0.94 24.50 9.21
N SER A 729 -0.26 25.10 9.15
CA SER A 729 -0.69 26.11 10.11
C SER A 729 -0.67 25.58 11.55
N THR A 730 -1.23 24.40 11.82
CA THR A 730 -1.20 23.80 13.17
C THR A 730 0.22 23.54 13.66
N ALA A 731 1.15 23.20 12.77
CA ALA A 731 2.55 23.02 13.13
C ALA A 731 3.29 24.34 13.39
N GLN A 732 2.76 25.47 12.91
CA GLN A 732 3.35 26.81 13.12
C GLN A 732 2.83 27.52 14.35
N HIS A 733 1.55 27.28 14.67
CA HIS A 733 0.80 28.06 15.64
C HIS A 733 0.34 27.18 16.80
N ARG A 734 0.40 27.71 18.01
CA ARG A 734 -0.37 27.16 19.13
C ARG A 734 -1.73 27.83 19.15
N VAL A 735 -2.76 27.07 18.80
CA VAL A 735 -4.17 27.49 18.94
C VAL A 735 -4.75 26.71 20.11
N TYR A 736 -5.37 27.41 21.07
CA TYR A 736 -5.87 26.79 22.30
C TYR A 736 -7.17 27.48 22.75
N ARG A 737 -7.97 26.79 23.57
CA ARG A 737 -9.16 27.37 24.21
C ARG A 737 -8.74 28.10 25.47
N SER A 738 -8.86 29.43 25.47
CA SER A 738 -8.53 30.23 26.65
C SER A 738 -9.70 30.29 27.62
N LEU A 739 -9.51 29.76 28.84
CA LEU A 739 -10.54 29.81 29.89
C LEU A 739 -10.82 31.25 30.35
N ILE A 740 -9.84 32.14 30.23
CA ILE A 740 -9.99 33.56 30.55
C ILE A 740 -10.88 34.24 29.50
N THR A 741 -10.59 33.99 28.22
CA THR A 741 -11.40 34.53 27.12
C THR A 741 -12.82 33.96 27.17
N GLU A 742 -12.98 32.66 27.42
CA GLU A 742 -14.29 32.04 27.58
C GLU A 742 -15.11 32.69 28.68
N LYS A 743 -14.53 32.92 29.86
CA LYS A 743 -15.23 33.61 30.95
C LYS A 743 -15.68 35.00 30.53
N LYS A 744 -14.81 35.79 29.89
CA LYS A 744 -15.16 37.14 29.40
C LYS A 744 -16.30 37.08 28.38
N LEU A 745 -16.30 36.07 27.51
CA LEU A 745 -17.39 35.85 26.55
C LEU A 745 -18.69 35.49 27.28
N LEU A 746 -18.65 34.54 28.23
CA LEU A 746 -19.82 34.20 29.06
C LEU A 746 -20.39 35.43 29.79
N ASP A 747 -19.53 36.30 30.34
CA ASP A 747 -19.97 37.49 31.05
C ASP A 747 -20.52 38.58 30.11
N SER A 748 -20.09 38.59 28.84
CA SER A 748 -20.52 39.57 27.83
C SER A 748 -21.71 39.12 26.97
N TRP A 749 -22.21 37.90 27.16
CA TRP A 749 -23.37 37.37 26.41
C TRP A 749 -24.57 38.32 26.46
N LYS A 750 -25.06 38.69 25.28
CA LYS A 750 -26.31 39.43 25.10
C LYS A 750 -27.44 38.45 24.88
N SER A 751 -28.47 38.51 25.70
CA SER A 751 -29.62 37.61 25.58
C SER A 751 -30.22 37.66 24.17
N SER A 752 -30.46 36.49 23.60
CA SER A 752 -30.96 36.34 22.23
C SER A 752 -31.81 35.08 22.09
N GLN A 753 -32.73 35.10 21.13
CA GLN A 753 -33.58 33.95 20.83
C GLN A 753 -32.94 33.08 19.74
N GLY A 754 -32.93 31.76 19.97
CA GLY A 754 -32.46 30.80 18.98
C GLY A 754 -33.34 30.75 17.73
N ALA A 755 -32.74 30.31 16.63
CA ALA A 755 -33.39 30.22 15.33
C ALA A 755 -34.48 29.14 15.22
N ILE A 756 -34.32 28.08 16.02
CA ILE A 756 -35.07 26.83 15.92
C ILE A 756 -35.87 26.62 17.19
N GLN A 757 -37.06 26.05 17.05
CA GLN A 757 -37.86 25.63 18.19
C GLN A 757 -37.12 24.53 18.98
N GLY A 758 -37.00 24.71 20.30
CA GLY A 758 -36.24 23.80 21.17
C GLY A 758 -34.78 24.21 21.41
N SER A 759 -34.33 25.33 20.84
CA SER A 759 -33.06 25.96 21.22
C SER A 759 -33.09 26.47 22.66
N ASP A 760 -32.09 26.09 23.46
CA ASP A 760 -31.91 26.55 24.84
C ASP A 760 -30.89 27.68 24.91
N GLU A 761 -31.26 28.82 25.51
CA GLU A 761 -30.38 30.00 25.58
C GLU A 761 -29.09 29.74 26.37
N LYS A 762 -29.16 28.97 27.46
CA LYS A 762 -27.98 28.68 28.29
C LYS A 762 -26.99 27.82 27.51
N ILE A 763 -27.48 26.80 26.81
CA ILE A 763 -26.63 25.95 25.96
C ILE A 763 -26.04 26.76 24.81
N ARG A 764 -26.83 27.63 24.17
CA ARG A 764 -26.34 28.55 23.11
C ARG A 764 -25.23 29.46 23.61
N LYS A 765 -25.44 30.11 24.75
CA LYS A 765 -24.45 30.97 25.41
C LYS A 765 -23.12 30.24 25.63
N VAL A 766 -23.18 29.04 26.20
CA VAL A 766 -21.99 28.23 26.49
C VAL A 766 -21.30 27.76 25.22
N THR A 767 -22.09 27.28 24.24
CA THR A 767 -21.59 26.84 22.94
C THR A 767 -20.85 27.98 22.25
N TRP A 768 -21.47 29.16 22.15
CA TRP A 768 -20.83 30.34 21.55
C TRP A 768 -19.55 30.74 22.28
N ALA A 769 -19.59 30.86 23.62
CA ALA A 769 -18.43 31.31 24.39
C ALA A 769 -17.25 30.34 24.26
N ARG A 770 -17.47 29.02 24.38
CA ARG A 770 -16.43 27.99 24.25
C ARG A 770 -15.79 27.99 22.87
N ILE A 771 -16.60 28.08 21.83
CA ILE A 771 -16.12 28.07 20.44
C ILE A 771 -15.36 29.35 20.12
N CYS A 772 -15.88 30.52 20.53
CA CYS A 772 -15.22 31.79 20.29
C CYS A 772 -13.95 31.97 21.15
N ALA A 773 -13.76 31.19 22.23
CA ALA A 773 -12.59 31.24 23.10
C ALA A 773 -11.32 30.58 22.53
N TRP A 774 -11.40 29.84 21.43
CA TRP A 774 -10.21 29.37 20.73
C TRP A 774 -9.45 30.55 20.13
N GLN A 775 -8.16 30.67 20.45
CA GLN A 775 -7.30 31.78 20.03
C GLN A 775 -5.86 31.33 19.75
N GLU A 776 -5.14 32.09 18.93
CA GLU A 776 -3.71 31.92 18.67
C GLU A 776 -2.91 32.49 19.86
N ASP A 777 -1.96 31.73 20.37
CA ASP A 777 -0.92 32.21 21.28
C ASP A 777 0.17 32.91 20.46
N GLU A 778 0.09 34.24 20.36
CA GLU A 778 0.99 35.03 19.50
C GLU A 778 2.47 34.88 19.89
N GLY A 779 2.80 34.43 21.12
CA GLY A 779 4.17 34.22 21.58
C GLY A 779 4.76 32.84 21.26
N ALA A 780 3.93 31.86 20.90
CA ALA A 780 4.33 30.45 20.77
C ALA A 780 4.53 29.99 19.32
N HIS A 781 4.77 30.92 18.40
CA HIS A 781 4.91 30.61 16.98
C HIS A 781 6.31 30.10 16.62
N PHE A 782 6.37 29.12 15.72
CA PHE A 782 7.62 28.61 15.17
C PHE A 782 7.51 28.42 13.65
N TYR A 783 8.36 29.11 12.89
CA TYR A 783 8.35 29.06 11.43
C TYR A 783 9.66 28.47 10.90
N LEU A 784 9.62 27.20 10.48
CA LEU A 784 10.77 26.57 9.83
C LEU A 784 11.14 27.35 8.57
N GLY A 785 12.41 27.76 8.45
CA GLY A 785 12.90 28.59 7.35
C GLY A 785 12.66 30.10 7.53
N GLY A 786 11.94 30.55 8.55
CA GLY A 786 11.74 31.98 8.87
C GLY A 786 10.33 32.52 8.56
N GLY A 787 10.07 33.77 8.96
CA GLY A 787 8.74 34.38 8.98
C GLY A 787 8.03 34.49 7.62
N GLN A 788 8.76 34.48 6.50
CA GLN A 788 8.15 34.48 5.16
C GLN A 788 7.29 33.23 4.88
N ASN A 789 7.56 32.14 5.61
CA ASN A 789 6.85 30.87 5.50
C ASN A 789 5.55 30.83 6.35
N ARG A 790 5.24 31.88 7.13
CA ARG A 790 4.05 31.96 7.99
C ARG A 790 2.75 31.85 7.19
N VAL A 791 1.86 30.93 7.54
CA VAL A 791 0.46 30.92 7.08
C VAL A 791 -0.47 31.41 8.19
N ASN A 792 -1.73 31.71 7.87
CA ASN A 792 -2.70 32.14 8.88
C ASN A 792 -3.15 30.97 9.76
N ALA A 793 -3.35 31.22 11.06
CA ALA A 793 -3.84 30.23 12.01
C ALA A 793 -5.27 29.76 11.67
N VAL A 794 -5.48 28.45 11.80
CA VAL A 794 -6.77 27.79 11.57
C VAL A 794 -7.39 27.30 12.89
N HIS A 795 -8.70 27.38 12.96
CA HIS A 795 -9.53 26.93 14.07
C HIS A 795 -9.63 25.40 14.07
N PRO A 796 -9.26 24.70 15.16
CA PRO A 796 -9.07 23.24 15.16
C PRO A 796 -10.38 22.47 14.92
N LEU A 797 -11.54 23.03 15.28
CA LEU A 797 -12.83 22.37 15.09
C LEU A 797 -13.41 22.52 13.67
N PHE A 798 -13.08 23.58 12.94
CA PHE A 798 -13.82 23.96 11.72
C PHE A 798 -12.96 24.00 10.46
N ASN A 799 -11.63 24.04 10.61
CA ASN A 799 -10.70 24.33 9.51
C ASN A 799 -11.08 25.62 8.75
N LEU A 800 -11.39 26.66 9.52
CA LEU A 800 -11.59 28.05 9.09
C LEU A 800 -10.60 28.89 9.88
N THR A 801 -10.32 30.14 9.52
CA THR A 801 -9.58 31.00 10.45
C THR A 801 -10.44 31.30 11.68
N VAL A 802 -9.78 31.59 12.81
CA VAL A 802 -10.46 32.01 14.05
C VAL A 802 -11.37 33.22 13.80
N SER A 803 -10.94 34.15 12.93
CA SER A 803 -11.70 35.34 12.56
C SER A 803 -13.00 35.04 11.80
N HIS A 804 -12.96 34.20 10.76
CA HIS A 804 -14.17 33.84 10.01
C HIS A 804 -15.16 33.06 10.89
N THR A 805 -14.63 32.17 11.73
CA THR A 805 -15.42 31.44 12.72
C THR A 805 -16.17 32.39 13.65
N ARG A 806 -15.46 33.31 14.31
CA ARG A 806 -16.06 34.29 15.23
C ARG A 806 -17.05 35.20 14.52
N ALA A 807 -16.75 35.67 13.31
CA ALA A 807 -17.63 36.55 12.56
C ALA A 807 -19.00 35.89 12.27
N MET A 808 -19.00 34.65 11.79
CA MET A 808 -20.23 33.92 11.49
C MET A 808 -20.99 33.53 12.76
N MET A 809 -20.29 33.05 13.79
CA MET A 809 -20.89 32.73 15.10
C MET A 809 -21.53 33.96 15.74
N ASN A 810 -20.83 35.10 15.80
CA ASN A 810 -21.37 36.34 16.34
C ASN A 810 -22.63 36.78 15.60
N TYR A 811 -22.69 36.56 14.29
CA TYR A 811 -23.86 36.88 13.51
C TYR A 811 -25.08 36.03 13.88
N PHE A 812 -24.97 34.70 13.76
CA PHE A 812 -26.12 33.81 13.95
C PHE A 812 -26.57 33.70 15.41
N TYR A 813 -25.65 33.83 16.37
CA TYR A 813 -25.96 33.88 17.80
C TYR A 813 -26.41 35.28 18.27
N GLN A 814 -26.45 36.28 17.38
CA GLN A 814 -26.85 37.67 17.64
C GLN A 814 -25.94 38.40 18.65
N GLN A 815 -24.64 38.08 18.62
CA GLN A 815 -23.58 38.64 19.47
C GLN A 815 -22.73 39.67 18.72
N ASN A 816 -23.32 40.41 17.77
CA ASN A 816 -22.60 41.40 16.97
C ASN A 816 -21.91 42.47 17.85
N GLY A 817 -20.67 42.82 17.48
CA GLY A 817 -19.86 43.82 18.17
C GLY A 817 -19.08 43.34 19.40
N LEU A 818 -18.96 42.02 19.59
CA LEU A 818 -18.14 41.36 20.63
C LEU A 818 -16.94 40.62 20.02
#